data_AF-A0A0S1SII8-F1
#
_entry.id   AF-A0A0S1SII8-F1
#
_cell.length_a   1.000
_cell.length_b   1.000
_cell.length_c   1.000
_cell.angle_alpha   90.00
_cell.angle_beta   90.00
_cell.angle_gamma   90.00
#
_symmetry.space_group_name_H-M   'P 1'
#
loop_
_entity.id
_entity.type
_entity.pdbx_description
1 polymer ?
#
loop_
_entity_poly.entity_id
_entity_poly.type
_entity_poly.pdbx_seq_one_letter_code
_entity_poly.pdbx_strand_id
1 'polypeptide(L)'
;MAAEDLLRRLQRDLTPRPGAQARIHARLQARMSAPQALQSAHVLLTPSSETKHMIWERISASLLATRAQGLLVELRGWLAIPDELRRTLWLRLSPQLVPVQQSRGMFWGMKWAAAMTLLIFVVQLSPRMFWAPHSAAGSETMLLPYGNVSILIDEVWQPVTEETTLRAGMRIQTGEDGQASIVLGDDGVVRLDHGTMIDLVDLSDRMEPATELVPTLSLFAGRLWMQGLVPANLRGLTVFTPTGLVTVNGGSVSIGGDKVLRVEVYDRSARVTREGNEVSLVAGEQTLLRDSGVPSVRKLSENVYASAWVRGNLSLDAVHRKEIAALQKTRMAERARILPTSTLYPVKRAVEAVDLFLTLGEEAKIQKKLQHADTRLTEAAALLASGQTGAVALPLEEYRSALVALSTGSGDATLAQFFLQQVVTQNASDVAAVLPGDEGYILKQVVLETSSELADGPVAEKDVQGGLLIDALSVLTQTAETGNMRGLQDLWVNLQPQLKVLKSRGTAALVPETRRQALASLEMLALSLKKQEEMGQTQKIDPLIFAEISSYLPAEAEPVLSESDVLAMVAGIKQRIFVYHLTQSRLNQFMQELKDLNGHADQGRILRRLYFALPGGPENFPERVRQEIIRLGWQKASQQ
;
A
#
# COMPACT_ATOMS: atom_id res chain seq x y z
N MET A 1 57.12 56.21 -13.01
CA MET A 1 57.65 55.24 -12.03
C MET A 1 56.78 54.00 -12.13
N ALA A 2 57.34 52.87 -12.55
CA ALA A 2 56.59 51.65 -12.83
C ALA A 2 56.17 50.95 -11.52
N ALA A 3 55.00 50.30 -11.52
CA ALA A 3 54.46 49.59 -10.36
C ALA A 3 55.42 48.51 -9.80
N GLU A 4 56.30 47.97 -10.64
CA GLU A 4 57.34 47.02 -10.23
C GLU A 4 58.39 47.61 -9.29
N ASP A 5 58.74 48.90 -9.43
CA ASP A 5 59.71 49.54 -8.54
C ASP A 5 59.13 49.77 -7.14
N LEU A 6 57.81 49.98 -7.06
CA LEU A 6 57.08 50.16 -5.81
C LEU A 6 56.94 48.82 -5.05
N LEU A 7 56.67 47.73 -5.77
CA LEU A 7 56.65 46.38 -5.22
C LEU A 7 58.04 45.93 -4.75
N ARG A 8 59.12 46.23 -5.49
CA ARG A 8 60.49 45.89 -5.07
C ARG A 8 60.94 46.68 -3.84
N ARG A 9 60.48 47.94 -3.68
CA ARG A 9 60.71 48.72 -2.46
C ARG A 9 59.93 48.16 -1.27
N LEU A 10 58.64 47.88 -1.44
CA LEU A 10 57.83 47.27 -0.38
C LEU A 10 58.37 45.90 0.05
N GLN A 11 58.85 45.09 -0.90
CA GLN A 11 59.44 43.79 -0.57
C GLN A 11 60.74 43.93 0.24
N ARG A 12 61.58 44.93 -0.04
CA ARG A 12 62.77 45.22 0.79
C ARG A 12 62.41 45.76 2.17
N ASP A 13 61.39 46.60 2.26
CA ASP A 13 60.99 47.21 3.53
C ASP A 13 60.21 46.25 4.43
N LEU A 14 59.53 45.26 3.86
CA LEU A 14 58.76 44.24 4.59
C LEU A 14 59.55 42.98 4.93
N THR A 15 60.71 42.73 4.32
CA THR A 15 61.57 41.60 4.74
C THR A 15 62.24 41.91 6.09
N PRO A 16 61.90 41.20 7.17
CA PRO A 16 62.50 41.44 8.47
C PRO A 16 64.00 41.17 8.42
N ARG A 17 64.80 42.08 8.99
CA ARG A 17 66.26 41.92 9.08
C ARG A 17 66.62 40.57 9.71
N PRO A 18 67.68 39.89 9.27
CA PRO A 18 68.03 38.54 9.72
C PRO A 18 68.18 38.42 11.25
N GLY A 19 68.64 39.49 11.93
CA GLY A 19 68.70 39.54 13.40
C GLY A 19 67.35 39.65 14.12
N ALA A 20 66.29 40.08 13.45
CA ALA A 20 64.92 40.07 13.96
C ALA A 20 64.27 38.69 13.77
N GLN A 21 64.51 38.04 12.62
CA GLN A 21 64.11 36.65 12.40
C GLN A 21 64.73 35.70 13.43
N ALA A 22 66.04 35.81 13.69
CA ALA A 22 66.71 34.98 14.70
C ALA A 22 66.11 35.16 16.10
N ARG A 23 65.75 36.39 16.50
CA ARG A 23 65.10 36.68 17.79
C ARG A 23 63.68 36.13 17.88
N ILE A 24 62.92 36.20 16.79
CA ILE A 24 61.57 35.63 16.72
C ILE A 24 61.64 34.10 16.77
N HIS A 25 62.57 33.50 16.04
CA HIS A 25 62.77 32.06 16.02
C HIS A 25 63.20 31.54 17.40
N ALA A 26 64.15 32.21 18.06
CA ALA A 26 64.56 31.88 19.43
C ALA A 26 63.40 32.01 20.44
N ARG A 27 62.55 33.04 20.31
CA ARG A 27 61.33 33.18 21.13
C ARG A 27 60.29 32.10 20.85
N LEU A 28 60.15 31.65 19.61
CA LEU A 28 59.25 30.56 19.23
C LEU A 28 59.78 29.23 19.75
N GLN A 29 61.07 28.94 19.60
CA GLN A 29 61.69 27.72 20.11
C GLN A 29 61.60 27.62 21.64
N ALA A 30 61.83 28.73 22.35
CA ALA A 30 61.65 28.81 23.80
C ALA A 30 60.17 28.67 24.25
N ARG A 31 59.20 28.93 23.36
CA ARG A 31 57.77 28.72 23.61
C ARG A 31 57.28 27.32 23.19
N MET A 32 57.94 26.67 22.24
CA MET A 32 57.60 25.32 21.77
C MET A 32 58.23 24.22 22.62
N SER A 33 59.31 24.48 23.36
CA SER A 33 59.75 23.58 24.43
C SER A 33 58.72 23.61 25.56
N ALA A 34 57.82 22.62 25.57
CA ALA A 34 56.80 22.48 26.60
C ALA A 34 57.45 22.50 28.00
N PRO A 35 56.91 23.26 28.97
CA PRO A 35 57.42 23.22 30.33
C PRO A 35 57.25 21.79 30.86
N GLN A 36 58.31 21.23 31.44
CA GLN A 36 58.35 19.85 31.96
C GLN A 36 57.16 19.50 32.88
N ALA A 37 56.53 20.51 33.49
CA ALA A 37 55.30 20.39 34.28
C ALA A 37 54.05 19.93 33.50
N LEU A 38 53.94 20.21 32.19
CA LEU A 38 52.79 19.76 31.38
C LEU A 38 52.97 18.33 30.88
N GLN A 39 54.20 17.88 30.66
CA GLN A 39 54.48 16.48 30.31
C GLN A 39 54.22 15.56 31.51
N SER A 40 54.59 15.97 32.72
CA SER A 40 54.26 15.21 33.94
C SER A 40 52.76 15.21 34.25
N ALA A 41 52.04 16.30 33.99
CA ALA A 41 50.57 16.34 34.12
C ALA A 41 49.87 15.43 33.08
N HIS A 42 50.37 15.34 31.85
CA HIS A 42 49.78 14.48 30.82
C HIS A 42 49.96 12.99 31.14
N VAL A 43 51.09 12.60 31.74
CA VAL A 43 51.32 11.22 32.20
C VAL A 43 50.41 10.88 33.40
N LEU A 44 50.09 11.86 34.25
CA LEU A 44 49.18 11.67 35.40
C LEU A 44 47.69 11.70 35.03
N LEU A 45 47.33 12.35 33.91
CA LEU A 45 45.94 12.51 33.45
C LEU A 45 45.53 11.53 32.35
N THR A 46 46.44 10.66 31.89
CA THR A 46 46.10 9.62 30.93
C THR A 46 45.57 8.40 31.69
N PRO A 47 44.25 8.10 31.61
CA PRO A 47 43.68 6.98 32.34
C PRO A 47 44.27 5.66 31.84
N SER A 48 44.54 4.74 32.77
CA SER A 48 45.05 3.40 32.47
C SER A 48 44.09 2.65 31.53
N SER A 49 44.62 1.72 30.74
CA SER A 49 43.82 0.87 29.84
C SER A 49 42.68 0.16 30.59
N GLU A 50 42.94 -0.25 31.84
CA GLU A 50 42.00 -0.89 32.73
C GLU A 50 40.85 0.04 33.16
N THR A 51 41.15 1.31 33.49
CA THR A 51 40.10 2.31 33.82
C THR A 51 39.27 2.68 32.60
N LYS A 52 39.88 2.77 31.41
CA LYS A 52 39.13 2.96 30.16
C LYS A 52 38.18 1.80 29.90
N HIS A 53 38.64 0.55 30.11
CA HIS A 53 37.81 -0.64 29.88
C HIS A 53 36.65 -0.71 30.87
N MET A 54 36.88 -0.43 32.15
CA MET A 54 35.83 -0.38 33.19
C MET A 54 34.78 0.71 32.92
N ILE A 55 35.23 1.90 32.51
CA ILE A 55 34.32 3.01 32.15
C ILE A 55 33.47 2.58 30.95
N TRP A 56 34.07 1.89 29.98
CA TRP A 56 33.38 1.49 28.76
C TRP A 56 32.40 0.34 28.97
N GLU A 57 32.77 -0.65 29.78
CA GLU A 57 31.90 -1.76 30.17
C GLU A 57 30.68 -1.25 30.96
N ARG A 58 30.90 -0.25 31.83
CA ARG A 58 29.83 0.40 32.60
C ARG A 58 28.88 1.22 31.72
N ILE A 59 29.41 1.92 30.71
CA ILE A 59 28.59 2.68 29.75
C ILE A 59 27.80 1.72 28.83
N SER A 60 28.40 0.63 28.37
CA SER A 60 27.70 -0.36 27.56
C SER A 60 26.59 -1.07 28.35
N ALA A 61 26.84 -1.38 29.62
CA ALA A 61 25.84 -2.02 30.49
C ALA A 61 24.65 -1.09 30.79
N SER A 62 24.87 0.23 30.93
CA SER A 62 23.77 1.19 31.15
C SER A 62 22.98 1.51 29.88
N LEU A 63 23.62 1.46 28.69
CA LEU A 63 22.94 1.69 27.41
C LEU A 63 21.99 0.56 27.03
N LEU A 64 22.23 -0.66 27.51
CA LEU A 64 21.39 -1.82 27.23
C LEU A 64 20.20 -1.97 28.20
N ALA A 65 20.17 -1.25 29.33
CA ALA A 65 19.28 -1.57 30.44
C ALA A 65 18.04 -0.68 30.63
N THR A 66 17.90 0.51 30.01
CA THR A 66 16.81 1.42 30.45
C THR A 66 16.16 2.33 29.40
N ARG A 67 14.81 2.31 29.40
CA ARG A 67 13.86 3.14 28.65
C ARG A 67 14.17 4.64 28.76
N ALA A 68 13.92 5.34 27.65
CA ALA A 68 14.40 6.67 27.24
C ALA A 68 14.04 7.91 28.11
N GLN A 69 13.70 7.79 29.39
CA GLN A 69 13.36 8.96 30.23
C GLN A 69 14.44 9.34 31.28
N GLY A 70 15.46 8.50 31.53
CA GLY A 70 16.47 8.75 32.59
C GLY A 70 17.81 9.34 32.14
N LEU A 71 18.15 9.28 30.84
CA LEU A 71 19.52 9.44 30.35
C LEU A 71 20.11 10.84 30.60
N LEU A 72 19.29 11.90 30.50
CA LEU A 72 19.74 13.29 30.75
C LEU A 72 19.87 13.63 32.24
N VAL A 73 19.08 13.01 33.11
CA VAL A 73 19.19 13.18 34.57
C VAL A 73 20.44 12.46 35.09
N GLU A 74 20.74 11.28 34.54
CA GLU A 74 21.96 10.54 34.86
C GLU A 74 23.23 11.18 34.28
N LEU A 75 23.19 11.71 33.04
CA LEU A 75 24.30 12.48 32.47
C LEU A 75 24.60 13.75 33.27
N ARG A 76 23.57 14.41 33.82
CA ARG A 76 23.75 15.55 34.74
C ARG A 76 24.42 15.11 36.05
N GLY A 77 24.10 13.92 36.55
CA GLY A 77 24.78 13.32 37.69
C GLY A 77 26.25 12.95 37.41
N TRP A 78 26.57 12.55 36.17
CA TRP A 78 27.93 12.19 35.75
C TRP A 78 28.85 13.39 35.50
N LEU A 79 28.30 14.52 35.04
CA LEU A 79 29.04 15.77 34.85
C LEU A 79 29.23 16.56 36.15
N ALA A 80 28.50 16.22 37.21
CA ALA A 80 28.72 16.77 38.54
C ALA A 80 29.93 16.08 39.18
N ILE A 81 31.07 16.78 39.21
CA ILE A 81 32.26 16.32 39.95
C ILE A 81 31.86 16.13 41.42
N PRO A 82 32.04 14.94 42.02
CA PRO A 82 31.71 14.71 43.42
C PRO A 82 32.44 15.71 44.32
N ASP A 83 31.74 16.31 45.28
CA ASP A 83 32.28 17.39 46.11
C ASP A 83 33.56 16.99 46.87
N GLU A 84 33.71 15.71 47.18
CA GLU A 84 34.92 15.14 47.79
C GLU A 84 36.11 15.13 46.84
N LEU A 85 35.88 14.84 45.55
CA LEU A 85 36.90 14.85 44.50
C LEU A 85 37.30 16.28 44.16
N ARG A 86 36.34 17.21 44.18
CA ARG A 86 36.58 18.65 44.05
C ARG A 86 37.43 19.17 45.22
N ARG A 87 37.12 18.80 46.46
CA ARG A 87 37.89 19.21 47.65
C ARG A 87 39.30 18.61 47.65
N THR A 88 39.45 17.34 47.30
CA THR A 88 40.78 16.69 47.25
C THR A 88 41.65 17.22 46.12
N LEU A 89 41.10 17.43 44.93
CA LEU A 89 41.82 18.11 43.84
C LEU A 89 42.21 19.53 44.24
N TRP A 90 41.32 20.26 44.91
CA TRP A 90 41.60 21.64 45.29
C TRP A 90 42.66 21.73 46.39
N LEU A 91 42.61 20.86 47.41
CA LEU A 91 43.63 20.79 48.45
C LEU A 91 45.01 20.32 47.93
N ARG A 92 45.04 19.49 46.87
CA ARG A 92 46.31 19.05 46.26
C ARG A 92 46.91 20.05 45.28
N LEU A 93 46.07 20.81 44.58
CA LEU A 93 46.52 21.77 43.56
C LEU A 93 46.76 23.18 44.12
N SER A 94 46.12 23.58 45.22
CA SER A 94 46.27 24.93 45.76
C SER A 94 47.69 25.31 46.22
N PRO A 95 48.52 24.40 46.80
CA PRO A 95 49.85 24.80 47.26
C PRO A 95 50.91 24.79 46.16
N GLN A 96 50.62 24.27 44.95
CA GLN A 96 51.55 24.29 43.80
C GLN A 96 51.30 25.44 42.82
N LEU A 97 50.25 26.24 43.03
CA LEU A 97 49.99 27.44 42.25
C LEU A 97 50.81 28.61 42.80
N VAL A 98 52.11 28.60 42.49
CA VAL A 98 52.91 29.83 42.50
C VAL A 98 52.16 30.83 41.62
N PRO A 99 51.94 32.09 42.06
CA PRO A 99 51.30 33.10 41.23
C PRO A 99 52.27 33.49 40.11
N VAL A 100 52.30 32.68 39.05
CA VAL A 100 52.78 33.13 37.75
C VAL A 100 51.86 34.28 37.40
N GLN A 101 52.42 35.49 37.32
CA GLN A 101 51.77 36.63 36.68
C GLN A 101 51.47 36.23 35.23
N GLN A 102 50.38 35.50 35.05
CA GLN A 102 49.78 35.26 33.77
C GLN A 102 49.28 36.62 33.32
N SER A 103 49.92 37.12 32.27
CA SER A 103 49.32 38.12 31.41
C SER A 103 47.96 37.58 30.96
N ARG A 104 46.92 37.97 31.70
CA ARG A 104 45.54 37.92 31.27
C ARG A 104 45.48 38.66 29.94
N GLY A 105 45.35 37.90 28.87
CA GLY A 105 45.07 38.42 27.55
C GLY A 105 44.07 37.50 26.88
N MET A 106 42.79 37.68 27.20
CA MET A 106 41.62 37.57 26.30
C MET A 106 41.30 36.24 25.57
N PHE A 107 42.24 35.31 25.39
CA PHE A 107 42.08 34.22 24.42
C PHE A 107 41.48 32.92 24.98
N TRP A 108 41.40 32.72 26.29
CA TRP A 108 40.84 31.47 26.83
C TRP A 108 39.32 31.42 26.71
N GLY A 109 38.64 32.54 27.01
CA GLY A 109 37.22 32.69 26.70
C GLY A 109 36.97 32.61 25.19
N MET A 110 37.87 33.16 24.38
CA MET A 110 37.77 33.12 22.92
C MET A 110 37.91 31.71 22.35
N LYS A 111 38.74 30.84 22.94
CA LYS A 111 38.87 29.43 22.54
C LYS A 111 37.62 28.61 22.87
N TRP A 112 37.04 28.81 24.06
CA TRP A 112 35.78 28.15 24.43
C TRP A 112 34.60 28.68 23.63
N ALA A 113 34.56 30.00 23.37
CA ALA A 113 33.58 30.60 22.47
C ALA A 113 33.74 30.08 21.03
N ALA A 114 34.97 29.93 20.52
CA ALA A 114 35.27 29.37 19.21
C ALA A 114 34.90 27.88 19.12
N ALA A 115 35.20 27.09 20.15
CA ALA A 115 34.81 25.68 20.20
C ALA A 115 33.29 25.52 20.28
N MET A 116 32.60 26.33 21.09
CA MET A 116 31.14 26.34 21.15
C MET A 116 30.51 26.86 19.86
N THR A 117 31.06 27.89 19.22
CA THR A 117 30.56 28.34 17.92
C THR A 117 30.82 27.31 16.84
N LEU A 118 31.96 26.62 16.85
CA LEU A 118 32.25 25.55 15.89
C LEU A 118 31.37 24.32 16.16
N LEU A 119 31.09 24.00 17.42
CA LEU A 119 30.11 22.97 17.80
C LEU A 119 28.70 23.37 17.34
N ILE A 120 28.25 24.59 17.62
CA ILE A 120 26.96 25.13 17.17
C ILE A 120 26.90 25.15 15.64
N PHE A 121 27.99 25.51 14.97
CA PHE A 121 28.07 25.55 13.51
C PHE A 121 28.01 24.15 12.91
N VAL A 122 28.73 23.17 13.46
CA VAL A 122 28.65 21.75 13.07
C VAL A 122 27.25 21.20 13.36
N VAL A 123 26.66 21.53 14.51
CA VAL A 123 25.28 21.13 14.87
C VAL A 123 24.23 21.84 14.01
N GLN A 124 24.46 23.06 13.53
CA GLN A 124 23.56 23.78 12.62
C GLN A 124 23.73 23.38 11.15
N LEU A 125 24.92 22.95 10.72
CA LEU A 125 25.20 22.47 9.36
C LEU A 125 24.92 20.97 9.18
N SER A 126 25.06 20.16 10.24
CA SER A 126 24.78 18.72 10.16
C SER A 126 23.35 18.38 9.70
N PRO A 127 22.28 19.12 10.10
CA PRO A 127 20.93 18.92 9.61
C PRO A 127 20.84 19.07 8.09
N ARG A 128 21.62 19.98 7.48
CA ARG A 128 21.55 20.21 6.03
C ARG A 128 22.29 19.15 5.23
N MET A 129 23.38 18.59 5.75
CA MET A 129 24.10 17.51 5.08
C MET A 129 23.47 16.14 5.30
N PHE A 130 22.85 15.92 6.46
CA PHE A 130 22.14 14.67 6.73
C PHE A 130 20.66 14.73 6.35
N TRP A 131 19.99 15.87 6.30
CA TRP A 131 18.54 15.97 6.05
C TRP A 131 18.19 16.90 4.89
N ALA A 132 18.94 16.83 3.79
CA ALA A 132 18.41 17.36 2.54
C ALA A 132 17.05 16.68 2.27
N PRO A 133 15.94 17.44 2.12
CA PRO A 133 14.66 16.85 1.75
C PRO A 133 14.86 16.14 0.41
N HIS A 134 14.55 14.85 0.36
CA HIS A 134 14.65 14.11 -0.89
C HIS A 134 13.61 14.70 -1.83
N SER A 135 14.06 15.30 -2.93
CA SER A 135 13.25 15.40 -4.12
C SER A 135 13.11 13.97 -4.64
N ALA A 136 12.07 13.26 -4.19
CA ALA A 136 11.59 12.13 -4.97
C ALA A 136 11.26 12.73 -6.34
N ALA A 137 11.90 12.22 -7.41
CA ALA A 137 11.44 12.55 -8.75
C ALA A 137 9.96 12.16 -8.78
N GLY A 138 9.07 13.14 -8.95
CA GLY A 138 7.66 12.86 -9.09
C GLY A 138 7.50 11.84 -10.21
N SER A 139 6.74 10.78 -9.97
CA SER A 139 6.42 9.83 -11.03
C SER A 139 5.53 10.56 -12.02
N GLU A 140 6.12 11.06 -13.10
CA GLU A 140 5.39 11.72 -14.17
C GLU A 140 4.44 10.70 -14.81
N THR A 141 3.23 11.13 -15.16
CA THR A 141 2.31 10.24 -15.89
C THR A 141 2.84 10.01 -17.30
N MET A 142 3.05 8.75 -17.67
CA MET A 142 3.68 8.35 -18.93
C MET A 142 2.70 7.64 -19.85
N LEU A 143 2.71 8.00 -21.14
CA LEU A 143 2.00 7.32 -22.22
C LEU A 143 2.96 6.42 -22.98
N LEU A 144 2.64 5.14 -23.07
CA LEU A 144 3.34 4.11 -23.83
C LEU A 144 2.48 3.70 -25.04
N PRO A 145 2.73 4.23 -26.25
CA PRO A 145 1.93 3.94 -27.44
C PRO A 145 2.32 2.60 -28.09
N TYR A 146 1.32 1.90 -28.62
CA TYR A 146 1.50 0.70 -29.44
C TYR A 146 0.64 0.84 -30.72
N GLY A 147 1.28 1.01 -31.87
CA GLY A 147 0.55 1.26 -33.13
C GLY A 147 0.06 2.71 -33.26
N ASN A 148 -1.11 2.90 -33.87
CA ASN A 148 -1.62 4.24 -34.18
C ASN A 148 -2.27 4.89 -32.95
N VAL A 149 -1.50 5.73 -32.25
CA VAL A 149 -1.97 6.54 -31.11
C VAL A 149 -1.79 8.01 -31.43
N SER A 150 -2.77 8.84 -31.09
CA SER A 150 -2.71 10.29 -31.28
C SER A 150 -3.15 11.02 -30.03
N ILE A 151 -2.53 12.16 -29.77
CA ILE A 151 -2.87 13.07 -28.68
C ILE A 151 -3.28 14.42 -29.24
N LEU A 152 -4.26 15.06 -28.62
CA LEU A 152 -4.70 16.40 -28.99
C LEU A 152 -3.86 17.42 -28.21
N ILE A 153 -3.00 18.15 -28.92
CA ILE A 153 -2.22 19.28 -28.38
C ILE A 153 -2.60 20.51 -29.20
N ASP A 154 -3.05 21.57 -28.52
CA ASP A 154 -3.43 22.84 -29.16
C ASP A 154 -4.43 22.65 -30.32
N GLU A 155 -5.47 21.85 -30.09
CA GLU A 155 -6.52 21.50 -31.07
C GLU A 155 -6.05 20.70 -32.30
N VAL A 156 -4.78 20.27 -32.34
CA VAL A 156 -4.23 19.46 -33.42
C VAL A 156 -3.90 18.05 -32.92
N TRP A 157 -4.42 17.05 -33.63
CA TRP A 157 -4.05 15.65 -33.38
C TRP A 157 -2.61 15.40 -33.84
N GLN A 158 -1.76 15.05 -32.90
CA GLN A 158 -0.36 14.69 -33.15
C GLN A 158 -0.17 13.19 -32.91
N PRO A 159 0.43 12.45 -33.86
CA PRO A 159 0.73 11.03 -33.65
C PRO A 159 1.83 10.87 -32.61
N VAL A 160 1.67 9.90 -31.71
CA VAL A 160 2.64 9.58 -30.66
C VAL A 160 3.25 8.22 -30.97
N THR A 161 4.56 8.21 -31.19
CA THR A 161 5.33 7.00 -31.53
C THR A 161 6.29 6.57 -30.43
N GLU A 162 6.60 7.48 -29.50
CA GLU A 162 7.52 7.25 -28.39
C GLU A 162 6.84 7.58 -27.06
N GLU A 163 7.46 7.14 -25.97
CA GLU A 163 7.02 7.45 -24.62
C GLU A 163 6.91 8.96 -24.42
N THR A 164 5.74 9.43 -23.95
CA THR A 164 5.46 10.86 -23.81
C THR A 164 4.83 11.15 -22.46
N THR A 165 5.24 12.26 -21.84
CA THR A 165 4.70 12.69 -20.55
C THR A 165 3.35 13.39 -20.75
N LEU A 166 2.38 12.98 -19.94
CA LEU A 166 1.00 13.45 -20.04
C LEU A 166 0.71 14.57 -19.06
N ARG A 167 -0.24 15.43 -19.42
CA ARG A 167 -0.79 16.48 -18.56
C ARG A 167 -2.30 16.37 -18.51
N ALA A 168 -2.90 16.82 -17.40
CA ALA A 168 -4.34 16.97 -17.29
C ALA A 168 -4.87 17.87 -18.42
N GLY A 169 -6.04 17.53 -18.96
CA GLY A 169 -6.68 18.19 -20.10
C GLY A 169 -6.32 17.63 -21.47
N MET A 170 -5.34 16.72 -21.57
CA MET A 170 -5.00 16.09 -22.86
C MET A 170 -6.06 15.06 -23.26
N ARG A 171 -6.40 15.04 -24.55
CA ARG A 171 -7.25 14.01 -25.18
C ARG A 171 -6.40 12.99 -25.90
N ILE A 172 -6.70 11.71 -25.71
CA ILE A 172 -5.98 10.59 -26.33
C ILE A 172 -6.96 9.78 -27.19
N GLN A 173 -6.51 9.39 -28.37
CA GLN A 173 -7.26 8.52 -29.28
C GLN A 173 -6.37 7.39 -29.80
N THR A 174 -6.89 6.17 -29.80
CA THR A 174 -6.28 5.01 -30.46
C THR A 174 -7.01 4.69 -31.77
N GLY A 175 -6.25 4.35 -32.81
CA GLY A 175 -6.77 3.88 -34.11
C GLY A 175 -7.25 2.43 -34.07
N GLU A 176 -7.55 1.86 -35.24
CA GLU A 176 -8.02 0.45 -35.36
C GLU A 176 -6.98 -0.58 -34.92
N ASP A 177 -5.70 -0.31 -35.19
CA ASP A 177 -4.57 -1.15 -34.75
C ASP A 177 -3.80 -0.51 -33.56
N GLY A 178 -4.39 0.52 -32.93
CA GLY A 178 -3.76 1.29 -31.86
C GLY A 178 -4.12 0.77 -30.48
N GLN A 179 -3.14 0.63 -29.61
CA GLN A 179 -3.30 0.43 -28.17
C GLN A 179 -2.39 1.40 -27.44
N ALA A 180 -2.70 1.72 -26.19
CA ALA A 180 -1.83 2.55 -25.38
C ALA A 180 -1.87 2.10 -23.92
N SER A 181 -0.76 2.25 -23.21
CA SER A 181 -0.73 2.10 -21.75
C SER A 181 -0.36 3.42 -21.10
N ILE A 182 -1.10 3.81 -20.08
CA ILE A 182 -0.86 5.01 -19.29
C ILE A 182 -0.46 4.54 -17.90
N VAL A 183 0.75 4.90 -17.47
CA VAL A 183 1.23 4.65 -16.12
C VAL A 183 1.08 5.95 -15.33
N LEU A 184 0.31 5.91 -14.26
CA LEU A 184 -0.03 7.06 -13.43
C LEU A 184 1.00 7.24 -12.30
N GLY A 185 0.98 8.41 -11.67
CA GLY A 185 1.91 8.75 -10.58
C GLY A 185 1.75 7.87 -9.33
N ASP A 186 0.56 7.31 -9.11
CA ASP A 186 0.22 6.39 -8.02
C ASP A 186 0.41 4.91 -8.40
N ASP A 187 1.25 4.64 -9.40
CA ASP A 187 1.55 3.31 -9.95
C ASP A 187 0.33 2.59 -10.59
N GLY A 188 -0.83 3.25 -10.70
CA GLY A 188 -2.01 2.75 -11.40
C GLY A 188 -1.79 2.69 -12.91
N VAL A 189 -2.44 1.74 -13.58
CA VAL A 189 -2.30 1.56 -15.04
C VAL A 189 -3.65 1.62 -15.74
N VAL A 190 -3.70 2.38 -16.84
CA VAL A 190 -4.85 2.40 -17.76
C VAL A 190 -4.39 1.96 -19.13
N ARG A 191 -4.95 0.86 -19.66
CA ARG A 191 -4.63 0.38 -21.01
C ARG A 191 -5.81 0.59 -21.94
N LEU A 192 -5.60 1.35 -23.00
CA LEU A 192 -6.59 1.68 -24.01
C LEU A 192 -6.56 0.61 -25.09
N ASP A 193 -7.73 0.08 -25.42
CA ASP A 193 -7.91 -0.82 -26.55
C ASP A 193 -8.03 -0.04 -27.87
N HIS A 194 -8.17 -0.72 -28.99
CA HIS A 194 -8.39 -0.09 -30.29
C HIS A 194 -9.67 0.77 -30.34
N GLY A 195 -9.63 1.86 -31.11
CA GLY A 195 -10.78 2.75 -31.30
C GLY A 195 -11.27 3.44 -30.02
N THR A 196 -10.38 3.63 -29.05
CA THR A 196 -10.70 4.21 -27.74
C THR A 196 -10.37 5.70 -27.72
N MET A 197 -11.28 6.50 -27.15
CA MET A 197 -11.09 7.94 -26.99
C MET A 197 -11.35 8.35 -25.54
N ILE A 198 -10.36 8.99 -24.93
CA ILE A 198 -10.43 9.46 -23.53
C ILE A 198 -9.95 10.90 -23.37
N ASP A 199 -10.46 11.58 -22.35
CA ASP A 199 -9.88 12.83 -21.81
C ASP A 199 -9.24 12.56 -20.46
N LEU A 200 -8.02 13.05 -20.26
CA LEU A 200 -7.37 13.06 -18.95
C LEU A 200 -7.90 14.25 -18.16
N VAL A 201 -8.48 14.00 -16.99
CA VAL A 201 -9.08 15.06 -16.16
C VAL A 201 -8.16 15.38 -15.00
N ASP A 202 -7.71 14.36 -14.26
CA ASP A 202 -6.86 14.54 -13.08
C ASP A 202 -5.80 13.44 -13.00
N LEU A 203 -4.54 13.89 -12.97
CA LEU A 203 -3.34 13.06 -12.91
C LEU A 203 -2.56 13.30 -11.60
N SER A 204 -3.14 14.00 -10.64
CA SER A 204 -2.54 14.21 -9.32
C SER A 204 -2.36 12.89 -8.56
N ASP A 205 -1.38 12.86 -7.67
CA ASP A 205 -1.15 11.72 -6.79
C ASP A 205 -2.31 11.58 -5.79
N ARG A 206 -2.84 10.36 -5.65
CA ARG A 206 -4.12 10.08 -4.98
C ARG A 206 -3.96 9.69 -3.51
N MET A 207 -2.98 10.29 -2.84
CA MET A 207 -2.63 10.01 -1.45
C MET A 207 -3.57 10.69 -0.45
N GLU A 208 -4.54 11.46 -0.94
CA GLU A 208 -5.56 12.12 -0.13
C GLU A 208 -6.80 11.24 0.09
N PRO A 209 -7.46 11.34 1.26
CA PRO A 209 -8.72 10.64 1.51
C PRO A 209 -9.82 11.07 0.53
N ALA A 210 -10.68 10.13 0.16
CA ALA A 210 -11.65 10.22 -0.94
C ALA A 210 -12.87 11.13 -0.63
N THR A 211 -12.68 12.42 -0.37
CA THR A 211 -13.78 13.35 -0.09
C THR A 211 -14.52 13.82 -1.36
N GLU A 212 -13.84 13.88 -2.51
CA GLU A 212 -14.45 14.29 -3.77
C GLU A 212 -14.22 13.26 -4.88
N LEU A 213 -15.30 12.90 -5.60
CA LEU A 213 -15.27 12.02 -6.77
C LEU A 213 -14.81 12.80 -8.01
N VAL A 214 -13.57 13.27 -8.00
CA VAL A 214 -12.95 13.88 -9.18
C VAL A 214 -12.52 12.74 -10.12
N PRO A 215 -12.98 12.73 -11.39
CA PRO A 215 -12.61 11.68 -12.34
C PRO A 215 -11.13 11.80 -12.71
N THR A 216 -10.47 10.65 -12.85
CA THR A 216 -9.11 10.56 -13.39
C THR A 216 -9.15 10.80 -14.90
N LEU A 217 -10.11 10.17 -15.56
CA LEU A 217 -10.31 10.30 -17.00
C LEU A 217 -11.79 10.20 -17.37
N SER A 218 -12.15 10.70 -18.54
CA SER A 218 -13.46 10.53 -19.15
C SER A 218 -13.36 9.63 -20.37
N LEU A 219 -14.19 8.59 -20.45
CA LEU A 219 -14.27 7.67 -21.59
C LEU A 219 -15.44 8.05 -22.50
N PHE A 220 -15.14 8.37 -23.76
CA PHE A 220 -16.15 8.72 -24.77
C PHE A 220 -16.52 7.57 -25.69
N ALA A 221 -15.54 6.79 -26.11
CA ALA A 221 -15.73 5.68 -27.02
C ALA A 221 -14.71 4.57 -26.78
N GLY A 222 -15.08 3.34 -27.12
CA GLY A 222 -14.19 2.18 -27.10
C GLY A 222 -14.17 1.44 -25.76
N ARG A 223 -12.99 0.92 -25.40
CA ARG A 223 -12.79 0.07 -24.22
C ARG A 223 -11.43 0.33 -23.60
N LEU A 224 -11.38 0.35 -22.28
CA LEU A 224 -10.13 0.41 -21.52
C LEU A 224 -10.08 -0.68 -20.47
N TRP A 225 -8.86 -1.01 -20.07
CA TRP A 225 -8.52 -1.81 -18.91
C TRP A 225 -7.93 -0.90 -17.84
N MET A 226 -8.31 -1.11 -16.59
CA MET A 226 -7.84 -0.32 -15.46
C MET A 226 -7.33 -1.25 -14.36
N GLN A 227 -6.10 -0.98 -13.91
CA GLN A 227 -5.48 -1.64 -12.77
C GLN A 227 -5.27 -0.61 -11.65
N GLY A 228 -6.03 -0.75 -10.57
CA GLY A 228 -5.80 0.01 -9.34
C GLY A 228 -4.87 -0.74 -8.40
N LEU A 229 -3.95 -0.02 -7.76
CA LEU A 229 -3.02 -0.56 -6.76
C LEU A 229 -3.14 0.14 -5.39
N VAL A 230 -4.13 1.02 -5.22
CA VAL A 230 -4.31 1.78 -3.97
C VAL A 230 -5.31 1.08 -3.03
N PRO A 231 -5.13 1.21 -1.70
CA PRO A 231 -6.12 0.77 -0.72
C PRO A 231 -7.53 1.37 -0.92
N ALA A 232 -8.56 0.70 -0.41
CA ALA A 232 -9.96 1.12 -0.55
C ALA A 232 -10.31 2.43 0.19
N ASN A 233 -9.54 2.78 1.22
CA ASN A 233 -9.68 4.02 1.98
C ASN A 233 -9.04 5.24 1.28
N LEU A 234 -8.27 5.02 0.21
CA LEU A 234 -7.72 6.08 -0.64
C LEU A 234 -8.65 6.43 -1.79
N ARG A 235 -8.38 7.56 -2.44
CA ARG A 235 -9.04 7.91 -3.69
C ARG A 235 -8.61 6.94 -4.78
N GLY A 236 -9.55 6.14 -5.28
CA GLY A 236 -9.30 5.19 -6.37
C GLY A 236 -9.21 5.87 -7.74
N LEU A 237 -8.83 5.08 -8.75
CA LEU A 237 -8.90 5.45 -10.15
C LEU A 237 -10.36 5.58 -10.57
N THR A 238 -10.73 6.72 -11.16
CA THR A 238 -12.12 7.06 -11.47
C THR A 238 -12.30 7.32 -12.96
N VAL A 239 -13.18 6.56 -13.61
CA VAL A 239 -13.58 6.75 -15.02
C VAL A 239 -14.96 7.36 -15.07
N PHE A 240 -15.04 8.56 -15.62
CA PHE A 240 -16.32 9.17 -15.97
C PHE A 240 -16.78 8.65 -17.33
N THR A 241 -18.06 8.31 -17.43
CA THR A 241 -18.73 7.96 -18.69
C THR A 241 -20.05 8.71 -18.76
N PRO A 242 -20.66 8.85 -19.95
CA PRO A 242 -21.99 9.47 -20.07
C PRO A 242 -23.08 8.81 -19.22
N THR A 243 -22.90 7.53 -18.84
CA THR A 243 -23.92 6.74 -18.11
C THR A 243 -23.63 6.59 -16.61
N GLY A 244 -22.43 6.96 -16.14
CA GLY A 244 -22.04 6.75 -14.75
C GLY A 244 -20.53 6.88 -14.51
N LEU A 245 -20.15 6.78 -13.24
CA LEU A 245 -18.78 6.83 -12.75
C LEU A 245 -18.33 5.43 -12.29
N VAL A 246 -17.14 5.00 -12.68
CA VAL A 246 -16.54 3.74 -12.22
C VAL A 246 -15.29 4.04 -11.42
N THR A 247 -15.22 3.54 -10.18
CA THR A 247 -14.10 3.71 -9.26
C THR A 247 -13.40 2.38 -9.01
N VAL A 248 -12.09 2.35 -9.20
CA VAL A 248 -11.21 1.18 -9.01
C VAL A 248 -10.10 1.55 -8.04
N ASN A 249 -10.16 1.03 -6.82
CA ASN A 249 -9.12 1.23 -5.81
C ASN A 249 -8.00 0.19 -6.01
N GLY A 250 -8.36 -1.08 -5.87
CA GLY A 250 -7.48 -2.21 -6.06
C GLY A 250 -8.16 -3.26 -6.92
N GLY A 251 -7.49 -3.74 -7.97
CA GLY A 251 -8.04 -4.78 -8.84
C GLY A 251 -7.88 -4.47 -10.31
N SER A 252 -8.50 -5.32 -11.13
CA SER A 252 -8.38 -5.30 -12.59
C SER A 252 -9.76 -5.31 -13.23
N VAL A 253 -10.06 -4.26 -13.99
CA VAL A 253 -11.41 -3.95 -14.48
C VAL A 253 -11.39 -3.58 -15.94
N SER A 254 -12.28 -4.15 -16.74
CA SER A 254 -12.55 -3.71 -18.11
C SER A 254 -13.78 -2.82 -18.13
N ILE A 255 -13.64 -1.64 -18.74
CA ILE A 255 -14.69 -0.61 -18.83
C ILE A 255 -14.83 -0.25 -20.31
N GLY A 256 -16.03 -0.38 -20.87
CA GLY A 256 -16.23 -0.01 -22.27
C GLY A 256 -17.68 0.06 -22.70
N GLY A 257 -17.89 0.65 -23.87
CA GLY A 257 -19.19 0.78 -24.53
C GLY A 257 -19.73 2.21 -24.55
N ASP A 258 -20.31 2.59 -25.69
CA ASP A 258 -20.73 3.97 -25.95
C ASP A 258 -22.13 4.27 -25.38
N LYS A 259 -23.14 3.50 -25.80
CA LYS A 259 -24.56 3.65 -25.37
C LYS A 259 -24.93 2.75 -24.20
N VAL A 260 -24.15 1.69 -24.00
CA VAL A 260 -24.35 0.73 -22.91
C VAL A 260 -23.00 0.54 -22.28
N LEU A 261 -22.81 1.13 -21.11
CA LEU A 261 -21.59 0.95 -20.34
C LEU A 261 -21.57 -0.46 -19.79
N ARG A 262 -20.53 -1.20 -20.16
CA ARG A 262 -20.20 -2.49 -19.60
C ARG A 262 -19.00 -2.34 -18.67
N VAL A 263 -19.15 -2.81 -17.44
CA VAL A 263 -18.08 -2.92 -16.47
C VAL A 263 -17.93 -4.39 -16.09
N GLU A 264 -16.73 -4.93 -16.26
CA GLU A 264 -16.38 -6.34 -15.98
C GLU A 264 -15.21 -6.36 -15.01
N VAL A 265 -15.35 -7.00 -13.85
CA VAL A 265 -14.32 -7.06 -12.80
C VAL A 265 -13.66 -8.44 -12.82
N TYR A 266 -12.34 -8.46 -13.02
CA TYR A 266 -11.56 -9.69 -13.13
C TYR A 266 -10.73 -9.98 -11.88
N ASP A 267 -10.25 -8.93 -11.20
CA ASP A 267 -9.54 -9.04 -9.92
C ASP A 267 -10.14 -8.03 -8.91
N ARG A 268 -10.25 -8.47 -7.65
CA ARG A 268 -10.76 -7.71 -6.51
C ARG A 268 -12.15 -7.10 -6.70
N SER A 269 -12.27 -5.77 -6.78
CA SER A 269 -13.56 -5.07 -6.77
C SER A 269 -13.53 -3.71 -7.47
N ALA A 270 -14.72 -3.26 -7.89
CA ALA A 270 -14.95 -1.94 -8.47
C ALA A 270 -16.27 -1.38 -7.96
N ARG A 271 -16.40 -0.06 -7.88
CA ARG A 271 -17.65 0.60 -7.49
C ARG A 271 -18.18 1.41 -8.65
N VAL A 272 -19.45 1.22 -8.96
CA VAL A 272 -20.12 1.87 -10.09
C VAL A 272 -21.21 2.77 -9.54
N THR A 273 -21.05 4.08 -9.72
CA THR A 273 -21.97 5.08 -9.19
C THR A 273 -22.74 5.74 -10.33
N ARG A 274 -24.07 5.75 -10.20
CA ARG A 274 -24.97 6.41 -11.15
C ARG A 274 -26.13 7.08 -10.43
N GLU A 275 -26.32 8.38 -10.66
CA GLU A 275 -27.44 9.14 -10.10
C GLU A 275 -27.57 8.97 -8.56
N GLY A 276 -26.43 8.86 -7.87
CA GLY A 276 -26.37 8.61 -6.43
C GLY A 276 -26.53 7.14 -6.00
N ASN A 277 -26.89 6.23 -6.91
CA ASN A 277 -26.93 4.80 -6.63
C ASN A 277 -25.56 4.18 -6.87
N GLU A 278 -25.03 3.53 -5.84
CA GLU A 278 -23.76 2.84 -5.89
C GLU A 278 -23.97 1.32 -6.01
N VAL A 279 -23.28 0.70 -6.96
CA VAL A 279 -23.22 -0.75 -7.14
C VAL A 279 -21.78 -1.19 -7.03
N SER A 280 -21.48 -1.91 -5.95
CA SER A 280 -20.21 -2.57 -5.76
C SER A 280 -20.19 -3.86 -6.60
N LEU A 281 -19.13 -4.10 -7.35
CA LEU A 281 -18.87 -5.29 -8.16
C LEU A 281 -17.62 -5.98 -7.61
N VAL A 282 -17.62 -7.32 -7.59
CA VAL A 282 -16.46 -8.12 -7.20
C VAL A 282 -15.95 -8.97 -8.37
N ALA A 283 -14.77 -9.56 -8.22
CA ALA A 283 -14.17 -10.44 -9.21
C ALA A 283 -15.18 -11.51 -9.70
N GLY A 284 -15.28 -11.68 -11.02
CA GLY A 284 -16.27 -12.58 -11.63
C GLY A 284 -17.65 -11.96 -11.83
N GLU A 285 -17.85 -10.68 -11.51
CA GLU A 285 -19.09 -9.96 -11.78
C GLU A 285 -18.95 -8.94 -12.91
N GLN A 286 -20.09 -8.66 -13.55
CA GLN A 286 -20.25 -7.60 -14.53
C GLN A 286 -21.57 -6.86 -14.30
N THR A 287 -21.63 -5.61 -14.74
CA THR A 287 -22.87 -4.85 -14.86
C THR A 287 -23.00 -4.24 -16.24
N LEU A 288 -24.25 -4.08 -16.68
CA LEU A 288 -24.61 -3.37 -17.90
C LEU A 288 -25.49 -2.19 -17.52
N LEU A 289 -24.97 -0.99 -17.72
CA LEU A 289 -25.66 0.27 -17.51
C LEU A 289 -26.18 0.79 -18.85
N ARG A 290 -27.48 1.03 -18.92
CA ARG A 290 -28.19 1.65 -20.06
C ARG A 290 -28.73 3.00 -19.63
N ASP A 291 -28.95 3.94 -20.54
CA ASP A 291 -29.49 5.29 -20.24
C ASP A 291 -30.75 5.31 -19.34
N SER A 292 -31.55 4.23 -19.32
CA SER A 292 -32.61 4.03 -18.32
C SER A 292 -32.60 2.59 -17.82
N GLY A 293 -32.50 2.40 -16.51
CA GLY A 293 -32.56 1.07 -15.89
C GLY A 293 -31.74 0.97 -14.61
N VAL A 294 -32.22 0.12 -13.69
CA VAL A 294 -31.47 -0.25 -12.49
C VAL A 294 -30.26 -1.10 -12.91
N PRO A 295 -29.04 -0.79 -12.46
CA PRO A 295 -27.87 -1.64 -12.70
C PRO A 295 -28.15 -3.08 -12.24
N SER A 296 -27.97 -4.05 -13.14
CA SER A 296 -28.09 -5.46 -12.81
C SER A 296 -26.71 -6.11 -12.76
N VAL A 297 -26.32 -6.61 -11.58
CA VAL A 297 -25.10 -7.41 -11.42
C VAL A 297 -25.34 -8.82 -11.97
N ARG A 298 -24.41 -9.30 -12.79
CA ARG A 298 -24.43 -10.64 -13.39
C ARG A 298 -23.06 -11.28 -13.23
N LYS A 299 -23.01 -12.61 -13.18
CA LYS A 299 -21.73 -13.33 -13.25
C LYS A 299 -21.13 -13.21 -14.66
N LEU A 300 -19.80 -13.15 -14.71
CA LEU A 300 -19.00 -13.32 -15.92
C LEU A 300 -19.04 -14.78 -16.33
N SER A 301 -19.05 -15.03 -17.64
CA SER A 301 -18.90 -16.39 -18.15
C SER A 301 -17.41 -16.75 -18.24
N GLU A 302 -17.10 -18.02 -18.00
CA GLU A 302 -15.71 -18.53 -18.03
C GLU A 302 -15.02 -18.26 -19.38
N ASN A 303 -15.77 -18.25 -20.48
CA ASN A 303 -15.26 -17.95 -21.81
C ASN A 303 -14.65 -16.55 -21.94
N VAL A 304 -15.08 -15.58 -21.11
CA VAL A 304 -14.53 -14.21 -21.14
C VAL A 304 -13.07 -14.20 -20.69
N TYR A 305 -12.72 -15.03 -19.70
CA TYR A 305 -11.35 -15.21 -19.22
C TYR A 305 -10.42 -15.84 -20.25
N ALA A 306 -10.95 -16.54 -21.26
CA ALA A 306 -10.15 -17.11 -22.35
C ALA A 306 -9.79 -16.09 -23.44
N SER A 307 -10.43 -14.91 -23.46
CA SER A 307 -10.17 -13.89 -24.47
C SER A 307 -8.71 -13.40 -24.42
N ALA A 308 -8.11 -13.11 -25.57
CA ALA A 308 -6.72 -12.67 -25.66
C ALA A 308 -6.48 -11.35 -24.91
N TRP A 309 -7.45 -10.42 -25.01
CA TRP A 309 -7.44 -9.14 -24.31
C TRP A 309 -7.36 -9.32 -22.78
N VAL A 310 -8.24 -10.14 -22.21
CA VAL A 310 -8.30 -10.35 -20.75
C VAL A 310 -7.06 -11.08 -20.25
N ARG A 311 -6.65 -12.17 -20.91
CA ARG A 311 -5.44 -12.92 -20.50
C ARG A 311 -4.18 -12.07 -20.60
N GLY A 312 -4.05 -11.30 -21.68
CA GLY A 312 -2.93 -10.38 -21.87
C GLY A 312 -2.86 -9.37 -20.73
N ASN A 313 -3.95 -8.67 -20.45
CA ASN A 313 -3.96 -7.67 -19.38
C ASN A 313 -3.74 -8.25 -17.97
N LEU A 314 -4.36 -9.38 -17.63
CA LEU A 314 -4.13 -10.03 -16.33
C LEU A 314 -2.66 -10.44 -16.15
N SER A 315 -2.01 -10.91 -17.23
CA SER A 315 -0.59 -11.24 -17.19
C SER A 315 0.29 -10.01 -16.99
N LEU A 316 -0.01 -8.91 -17.70
CA LEU A 316 0.70 -7.64 -17.55
C LEU A 316 0.48 -7.04 -16.15
N ASP A 317 -0.73 -7.15 -15.60
CA ASP A 317 -1.07 -6.69 -14.25
C ASP A 317 -0.26 -7.43 -13.18
N ALA A 318 -0.08 -8.74 -13.34
CA ALA A 318 0.71 -9.55 -12.43
C ALA A 318 2.21 -9.20 -12.49
N VAL A 319 2.74 -8.89 -13.68
CA VAL A 319 4.13 -8.42 -13.85
C VAL A 319 4.30 -7.03 -13.25
N HIS A 320 3.43 -6.08 -13.62
CA HIS A 320 3.45 -4.71 -13.12
C HIS A 320 3.39 -4.66 -11.60
N ARG A 321 2.47 -5.40 -10.97
CA ARG A 321 2.35 -5.45 -9.50
C ARG A 321 3.65 -5.91 -8.83
N LYS A 322 4.33 -6.91 -9.40
CA LYS A 322 5.63 -7.40 -8.88
C LYS A 322 6.74 -6.36 -9.05
N GLU A 323 6.78 -5.68 -10.19
CA GLU A 323 7.73 -4.60 -10.46
C GLU A 323 7.53 -3.45 -9.49
N ILE A 324 6.28 -3.00 -9.29
CA ILE A 324 5.93 -1.95 -8.32
C ILE A 324 6.29 -2.39 -6.90
N ALA A 325 5.98 -3.62 -6.48
CA ALA A 325 6.36 -4.12 -5.16
C ALA A 325 7.88 -4.11 -4.95
N ALA A 326 8.66 -4.48 -5.97
CA ALA A 326 10.12 -4.43 -5.93
C ALA A 326 10.67 -2.98 -5.89
N LEU A 327 10.08 -2.07 -6.67
CA LEU A 327 10.42 -0.65 -6.67
C LEU A 327 10.10 0.00 -5.32
N GLN A 328 8.90 -0.25 -4.78
CA GLN A 328 8.48 0.22 -3.45
C GLN A 328 9.45 -0.27 -2.38
N LYS A 329 9.79 -1.57 -2.37
CA LYS A 329 10.79 -2.13 -1.45
C LYS A 329 12.15 -1.43 -1.58
N THR A 330 12.62 -1.20 -2.79
CA THR A 330 13.90 -0.55 -3.06
C THR A 330 13.89 0.90 -2.57
N ARG A 331 12.84 1.66 -2.89
CA ARG A 331 12.64 3.04 -2.41
C ARG A 331 12.63 3.11 -0.89
N MET A 332 11.92 2.20 -0.21
CA MET A 332 11.91 2.15 1.25
C MET A 332 13.29 1.80 1.82
N ALA A 333 14.00 0.85 1.21
CA ALA A 333 15.32 0.44 1.67
C ALA A 333 16.36 1.56 1.53
N GLU A 334 16.32 2.32 0.43
CA GLU A 334 17.21 3.46 0.20
C GLU A 334 16.97 4.61 1.19
N ARG A 335 15.72 4.80 1.65
CA ARG A 335 15.37 5.81 2.67
C ARG A 335 15.93 5.48 4.07
N ALA A 336 16.09 4.19 4.41
CA ALA A 336 16.44 3.73 5.76
C ALA A 336 17.82 4.20 6.28
N ARG A 337 18.79 4.43 5.37
CA ARG A 337 20.17 4.85 5.66
C ARG A 337 20.86 3.96 6.71
N ILE A 338 21.04 4.46 7.93
CA ILE A 338 21.72 3.73 9.01
C ILE A 338 20.75 2.72 9.62
N LEU A 339 21.07 1.44 9.47
CA LEU A 339 20.28 0.32 9.96
C LEU A 339 20.52 0.01 11.44
N PRO A 340 19.58 -0.66 12.13
CA PRO A 340 19.73 -1.13 13.51
C PRO A 340 20.96 -2.00 13.77
N THR A 341 21.44 -2.71 12.75
CA THR A 341 22.63 -3.57 12.82
C THR A 341 23.95 -2.80 12.65
N SER A 342 23.90 -1.50 12.34
CA SER A 342 25.07 -0.65 12.23
C SER A 342 25.63 -0.25 13.60
N THR A 343 26.96 -0.19 13.72
CA THR A 343 27.64 0.30 14.93
C THR A 343 27.32 1.76 15.27
N LEU A 344 26.90 2.55 14.27
CA LEU A 344 26.53 3.96 14.44
C LEU A 344 25.05 4.15 14.79
N TYR A 345 24.26 3.09 14.87
CA TYR A 345 22.84 3.17 15.17
C TYR A 345 22.52 3.84 16.51
N PRO A 346 23.26 3.57 17.62
CA PRO A 346 23.04 4.29 18.88
C PRO A 346 23.23 5.81 18.73
N VAL A 347 24.15 6.24 17.86
CA VAL A 347 24.38 7.67 17.56
C VAL A 347 23.19 8.26 16.82
N LYS A 348 22.63 7.56 15.82
CA LYS A 348 21.39 7.97 15.14
C LYS A 348 20.25 8.19 16.14
N ARG A 349 20.04 7.23 17.05
CA ARG A 349 19.00 7.31 18.09
C ARG A 349 19.20 8.49 19.05
N ALA A 350 20.45 8.76 19.45
CA ALA A 350 20.76 9.92 20.28
C ALA A 350 20.47 11.25 19.56
N VAL A 351 20.81 11.34 18.27
CA VAL A 351 20.55 12.53 17.45
C VAL A 351 19.05 12.78 17.28
N GLU A 352 18.27 11.74 16.96
CA GLU A 352 16.81 11.84 16.85
C GLU A 352 16.15 12.27 18.16
N ALA A 353 16.61 11.75 19.31
CA ALA A 353 16.09 12.15 20.61
C ALA A 353 16.38 13.63 20.91
N VAL A 354 17.58 14.11 20.57
CA VAL A 354 17.95 15.52 20.70
C VAL A 354 17.14 16.39 19.74
N ASP A 355 16.93 15.96 18.50
CA ASP A 355 16.13 16.67 17.50
C ASP A 355 14.67 16.83 17.97
N LEU A 356 14.06 15.75 18.46
CA LEU A 356 12.71 15.79 19.02
C LEU A 356 12.62 16.69 20.26
N PHE A 357 13.64 16.69 21.11
CA PHE A 357 13.72 17.55 22.30
C PHE A 357 13.86 19.04 21.94
N LEU A 358 14.65 19.36 20.92
CA LEU A 358 14.87 20.72 20.45
C LEU A 358 13.75 21.25 19.54
N THR A 359 12.88 20.36 19.03
CA THR A 359 11.72 20.75 18.23
C THR A 359 10.70 21.48 19.09
N LEU A 360 10.48 22.76 18.78
CA LEU A 360 9.54 23.63 19.48
C LEU A 360 8.16 23.56 18.81
N GLY A 361 7.11 23.49 19.62
CA GLY A 361 5.72 23.36 19.15
C GLY A 361 5.24 21.91 19.14
N GLU A 362 3.98 21.68 19.55
CA GLU A 362 3.42 20.33 19.63
C GLU A 362 3.20 19.72 18.23
N GLU A 363 2.73 20.51 17.26
CA GLU A 363 2.58 20.07 15.86
C GLU A 363 3.90 19.58 15.26
N ALA A 364 4.97 20.38 15.36
CA ALA A 364 6.27 20.01 14.82
C ALA A 364 6.84 18.75 15.51
N LYS A 365 6.62 18.60 16.82
CA LYS A 365 6.99 17.37 17.54
C LYS A 365 6.19 16.15 17.07
N ILE A 366 4.89 16.30 16.81
CA ILE A 366 4.05 15.22 16.28
C ILE A 366 4.56 14.80 14.89
N GLN A 367 4.77 15.76 13.98
CA GLN A 367 5.34 15.48 12.66
C GLN A 367 6.71 14.79 12.77
N LYS A 368 7.58 15.22 13.69
CA LYS A 368 8.88 14.59 13.93
C LYS A 368 8.77 13.16 14.47
N LYS A 369 7.84 12.90 15.39
CA LYS A 369 7.58 11.53 15.88
C LYS A 369 7.06 10.63 14.77
N LEU A 370 6.18 11.15 13.91
CA LEU A 370 5.68 10.41 12.74
C LEU A 370 6.80 10.14 11.73
N GLN A 371 7.68 11.11 11.45
CA GLN A 371 8.87 10.91 10.62
C GLN A 371 9.80 9.83 11.20
N HIS A 372 9.99 9.80 12.52
CA HIS A 372 10.76 8.74 13.16
C HIS A 372 10.07 7.39 13.05
N ALA A 373 8.74 7.32 13.17
CA ALA A 373 7.99 6.08 12.95
C ALA A 373 8.17 5.57 11.50
N ASP A 374 7.98 6.43 10.50
CA ASP A 374 8.27 6.10 9.09
C ASP A 374 9.72 5.62 8.88
N THR A 375 10.68 6.26 9.57
CA THR A 375 12.08 5.81 9.57
C THR A 375 12.22 4.37 10.10
N ARG A 376 11.43 3.96 11.10
CA ARG A 376 11.44 2.56 11.58
C ARG A 376 10.86 1.58 10.57
N LEU A 377 9.80 1.97 9.87
CA LEU A 377 9.20 1.15 8.81
C LEU A 377 10.18 0.95 7.64
N THR A 378 10.85 2.02 7.22
CA THR A 378 11.89 1.94 6.17
C THR A 378 13.12 1.14 6.61
N GLU A 379 13.56 1.26 7.87
CA GLU A 379 14.59 0.38 8.43
C GLU A 379 14.20 -1.10 8.41
N ALA A 380 12.95 -1.42 8.76
CA ALA A 380 12.43 -2.78 8.64
C ALA A 380 12.48 -3.27 7.18
N ALA A 381 12.09 -2.42 6.23
CA ALA A 381 12.15 -2.73 4.80
C ALA A 381 13.60 -3.00 4.32
N ALA A 382 14.56 -2.20 4.77
CA ALA A 382 15.97 -2.40 4.44
C ALA A 382 16.55 -3.67 5.09
N LEU A 383 16.16 -4.00 6.31
CA LEU A 383 16.55 -5.25 6.96
C LEU A 383 15.98 -6.47 6.22
N LEU A 384 14.73 -6.41 5.75
CA LEU A 384 14.15 -7.43 4.88
C LEU A 384 14.91 -7.54 3.56
N ALA A 385 15.24 -6.41 2.92
CA ALA A 385 16.01 -6.39 1.68
C ALA A 385 17.43 -6.97 1.84
N SER A 386 18.03 -6.88 3.03
CA SER A 386 19.32 -7.49 3.36
C SER A 386 19.25 -8.95 3.84
N GLY A 387 18.04 -9.54 3.88
CA GLY A 387 17.82 -10.91 4.34
C GLY A 387 17.91 -11.12 5.86
N GLN A 388 17.95 -10.04 6.64
CA GLN A 388 18.11 -10.08 8.11
C GLN A 388 16.76 -10.19 8.83
N THR A 389 15.94 -11.20 8.50
CA THR A 389 14.57 -11.35 8.99
C THR A 389 14.43 -11.34 10.52
N GLY A 390 15.42 -11.88 11.24
CA GLY A 390 15.42 -11.89 12.72
C GLY A 390 15.56 -10.51 13.37
N ALA A 391 16.10 -9.51 12.66
CA ALA A 391 16.28 -8.15 13.18
C ALA A 391 15.07 -7.23 12.88
N VAL A 392 14.12 -7.67 12.06
CA VAL A 392 13.00 -6.84 11.56
C VAL A 392 11.94 -6.59 12.64
N ALA A 393 11.79 -7.51 13.59
CA ALA A 393 10.76 -7.43 14.63
C ALA A 393 10.90 -6.16 15.50
N LEU A 394 12.13 -5.73 15.81
CA LEU A 394 12.36 -4.59 16.68
C LEU A 394 11.89 -3.25 16.04
N PRO A 395 12.32 -2.87 14.81
CA PRO A 395 11.81 -1.65 14.18
C PRO A 395 10.29 -1.65 13.94
N LEU A 396 9.70 -2.80 13.61
CA LEU A 396 8.25 -2.89 13.41
C LEU A 396 7.47 -2.65 14.70
N GLU A 397 7.94 -3.18 15.83
CA GLU A 397 7.33 -2.91 17.13
C GLU A 397 7.52 -1.44 17.54
N GLU A 398 8.68 -0.84 17.24
CA GLU A 398 8.90 0.60 17.47
C GLU A 398 7.97 1.47 16.59
N TYR A 399 7.76 1.10 15.33
CA TYR A 399 6.80 1.77 14.45
C TYR A 399 5.38 1.72 15.04
N ARG A 400 4.91 0.51 15.35
CA ARG A 400 3.56 0.29 15.91
C ARG A 400 3.36 1.07 17.21
N SER A 401 4.28 0.91 18.16
CA SER A 401 4.18 1.59 19.47
C SER A 401 4.26 3.10 19.36
N ALA A 402 5.02 3.65 18.40
CA ALA A 402 5.07 5.09 18.16
C ALA A 402 3.72 5.63 17.66
N LEU A 403 3.08 4.96 16.70
CA LEU A 403 1.78 5.38 16.16
C LEU A 403 0.65 5.22 17.19
N VAL A 404 0.63 4.11 17.93
CA VAL A 404 -0.35 3.88 19.00
C VAL A 404 -0.19 4.93 20.11
N ALA A 405 1.04 5.20 20.57
CA ALA A 405 1.30 6.21 21.59
C ALA A 405 0.85 7.62 21.15
N LEU A 406 1.05 7.96 19.87
CA LEU A 406 0.59 9.24 19.31
C LEU A 406 -0.94 9.33 19.29
N SER A 407 -1.64 8.24 18.94
CA SER A 407 -3.10 8.22 18.95
C SER A 407 -3.71 8.38 20.34
N THR A 408 -3.07 7.83 21.38
CA THR A 408 -3.58 7.91 22.77
C THR A 408 -3.18 9.18 23.54
N GLY A 409 -2.15 9.90 23.08
CA GLY A 409 -1.44 10.90 23.88
C GLY A 409 -1.68 12.36 23.52
N SER A 410 -2.37 12.68 22.42
CA SER A 410 -2.52 14.06 21.94
C SER A 410 -3.73 14.77 22.56
N GLY A 411 -3.48 15.81 23.35
CA GLY A 411 -4.52 16.70 23.88
C GLY A 411 -5.23 17.54 22.80
N ASP A 412 -4.58 17.77 21.66
CA ASP A 412 -5.16 18.34 20.43
C ASP A 412 -5.49 17.21 19.44
N ALA A 413 -6.61 16.53 19.68
CA ALA A 413 -6.97 15.29 19.00
C ALA A 413 -7.07 15.43 17.46
N THR A 414 -7.52 16.57 16.94
CA THR A 414 -7.87 16.71 15.51
C THR A 414 -6.66 16.79 14.58
N LEU A 415 -5.66 17.62 14.91
CA LEU A 415 -4.49 17.84 14.06
C LEU A 415 -3.51 16.65 14.13
N ALA A 416 -3.33 16.08 15.31
CA ALA A 416 -2.52 14.87 15.48
C ALA A 416 -3.11 13.71 14.67
N GLN A 417 -4.43 13.53 14.71
CA GLN A 417 -5.15 12.52 13.96
C GLN A 417 -5.05 12.73 12.44
N PHE A 418 -5.12 13.98 11.96
CA PHE A 418 -4.91 14.28 10.55
C PHE A 418 -3.53 13.82 10.06
N PHE A 419 -2.45 14.21 10.75
CA PHE A 419 -1.10 13.79 10.35
C PHE A 419 -0.90 12.28 10.50
N LEU A 420 -1.48 11.67 11.53
CA LEU A 420 -1.45 10.23 11.73
C LEU A 420 -2.14 9.50 10.56
N GLN A 421 -3.34 9.95 10.17
CA GLN A 421 -4.07 9.41 9.04
C GLN A 421 -3.28 9.56 7.75
N GLN A 422 -2.68 10.74 7.50
CA GLN A 422 -1.85 10.99 6.33
C GLN A 422 -0.67 10.00 6.24
N VAL A 423 0.07 9.82 7.33
CA VAL A 423 1.26 8.93 7.36
C VAL A 423 0.87 7.47 7.24
N VAL A 424 -0.17 7.02 7.94
CA VAL A 424 -0.66 5.64 7.83
C VAL A 424 -1.13 5.34 6.41
N THR A 425 -1.82 6.30 5.79
CA THR A 425 -2.33 6.18 4.43
C THR A 425 -1.19 6.13 3.41
N GLN A 426 -0.18 7.00 3.57
CA GLN A 426 1.03 6.98 2.76
C GLN A 426 1.78 5.65 2.91
N ASN A 427 1.98 5.17 4.13
CA ASN A 427 2.64 3.90 4.40
C ASN A 427 1.86 2.72 3.84
N ALA A 428 0.52 2.77 3.88
CA ALA A 428 -0.34 1.74 3.31
C ALA A 428 -0.24 1.70 1.78
N SER A 429 -0.11 2.86 1.13
CA SER A 429 0.13 2.98 -0.31
C SER A 429 1.52 2.43 -0.70
N ASP A 430 2.56 2.80 0.05
CA ASP A 430 3.95 2.35 -0.15
C ASP A 430 4.11 0.82 -0.04
N VAL A 431 3.14 0.10 0.52
CA VAL A 431 3.14 -1.37 0.64
C VAL A 431 1.94 -2.04 -0.03
N ALA A 432 1.12 -1.30 -0.78
CA ALA A 432 -0.16 -1.79 -1.27
C ALA A 432 -0.03 -2.90 -2.31
N ALA A 433 1.00 -2.81 -3.17
CA ALA A 433 1.27 -3.77 -4.24
C ALA A 433 1.81 -5.12 -3.74
N VAL A 434 2.35 -5.15 -2.51
CA VAL A 434 2.97 -6.34 -1.92
C VAL A 434 1.91 -7.42 -1.65
N LEU A 435 2.18 -8.65 -2.06
CA LEU A 435 1.32 -9.81 -1.88
C LEU A 435 1.94 -10.84 -0.92
N PRO A 436 1.12 -11.74 -0.34
CA PRO A 436 1.63 -12.88 0.43
C PRO A 436 2.65 -13.70 -0.38
N GLY A 437 3.78 -14.00 0.24
CA GLY A 437 4.91 -14.67 -0.41
C GLY A 437 6.02 -13.71 -0.84
N ASP A 438 5.73 -12.42 -0.99
CA ASP A 438 6.76 -11.40 -1.14
C ASP A 438 7.42 -11.14 0.23
N GLU A 439 8.74 -10.93 0.25
CA GLU A 439 9.49 -10.67 1.49
C GLU A 439 8.97 -9.44 2.26
N GLY A 440 8.38 -8.47 1.54
CA GLY A 440 7.83 -7.24 2.14
C GLY A 440 6.45 -7.40 2.78
N TYR A 441 5.79 -8.55 2.66
CA TYR A 441 4.37 -8.68 3.07
C TYR A 441 4.16 -8.44 4.57
N ILE A 442 5.17 -8.76 5.39
CA ILE A 442 5.17 -8.47 6.83
C ILE A 442 5.00 -6.97 7.10
N LEU A 443 5.58 -6.10 6.25
CA LEU A 443 5.41 -4.64 6.39
C LEU A 443 3.94 -4.25 6.18
N LYS A 444 3.30 -4.80 5.15
CA LYS A 444 1.88 -4.56 4.86
C LYS A 444 0.99 -5.03 5.99
N GLN A 445 1.24 -6.21 6.55
CA GLN A 445 0.51 -6.71 7.72
C GLN A 445 0.64 -5.74 8.90
N VAL A 446 1.86 -5.34 9.26
CA VAL A 446 2.07 -4.42 10.39
C VAL A 446 1.45 -3.06 10.14
N VAL A 447 1.55 -2.50 8.93
CA VAL A 447 0.93 -1.21 8.59
C VAL A 447 -0.59 -1.28 8.71
N LEU A 448 -1.23 -2.32 8.17
CA LEU A 448 -2.68 -2.48 8.26
C LEU A 448 -3.14 -2.78 9.69
N GLU A 449 -2.48 -3.69 10.42
CA GLU A 449 -2.80 -3.99 11.82
C GLU A 449 -2.65 -2.75 12.71
N THR A 450 -1.54 -2.01 12.55
CA THR A 450 -1.33 -0.76 13.28
C THR A 450 -2.43 0.25 12.94
N SER A 451 -2.86 0.34 11.67
CA SER A 451 -3.93 1.26 11.28
C SER A 451 -5.27 0.96 11.97
N SER A 452 -5.58 -0.32 12.22
CA SER A 452 -6.79 -0.73 12.92
C SER A 452 -6.76 -0.53 14.44
N GLU A 453 -5.58 -0.38 15.02
CA GLU A 453 -5.41 -0.16 16.47
C GLU A 453 -5.53 1.30 16.90
N LEU A 454 -5.57 2.21 15.93
CA LEU A 454 -5.72 3.63 16.20
C LEU A 454 -7.17 3.91 16.60
N ALA A 455 -7.36 4.66 17.70
CA ALA A 455 -8.68 4.87 18.33
C ALA A 455 -9.77 5.41 17.38
N ASP A 456 -9.37 6.16 16.35
CA ASP A 456 -10.22 6.65 15.26
C ASP A 456 -9.51 6.43 13.91
N GLY A 457 -8.93 5.23 13.73
CA GLY A 457 -8.20 4.87 12.52
C GLY A 457 -9.06 4.92 11.26
N PRO A 458 -8.47 5.22 10.08
CA PRO A 458 -9.19 5.29 8.81
C PRO A 458 -9.72 3.92 8.33
N VAL A 459 -9.28 2.83 8.95
CA VAL A 459 -9.59 1.46 8.54
C VAL A 459 -10.08 0.68 9.76
N ALA A 460 -11.28 0.10 9.67
CA ALA A 460 -11.78 -0.76 10.74
C ALA A 460 -10.98 -2.07 10.79
N GLU A 461 -10.80 -2.66 11.98
CA GLU A 461 -10.13 -3.96 12.16
C GLU A 461 -10.68 -5.06 11.23
N LYS A 462 -11.99 -5.03 10.99
CA LYS A 462 -12.68 -5.96 10.09
C LYS A 462 -12.25 -5.81 8.62
N ASP A 463 -11.97 -4.59 8.19
CA ASP A 463 -11.52 -4.31 6.83
C ASP A 463 -10.07 -4.74 6.64
N VAL A 464 -9.23 -4.59 7.67
CA VAL A 464 -7.86 -5.12 7.69
C VAL A 464 -7.85 -6.64 7.55
N GLN A 465 -8.58 -7.35 8.43
CA GLN A 465 -8.67 -8.80 8.37
C GLN A 465 -9.22 -9.29 7.03
N GLY A 466 -10.23 -8.60 6.50
CA GLY A 466 -10.81 -8.88 5.20
C GLY A 466 -9.84 -8.67 4.04
N GLY A 467 -9.08 -7.57 4.05
CA GLY A 467 -8.07 -7.26 3.04
C GLY A 467 -6.93 -8.29 3.02
N LEU A 468 -6.41 -8.66 4.20
CA LEU A 468 -5.37 -9.69 4.33
C LEU A 468 -5.86 -11.07 3.84
N LEU A 469 -7.12 -11.41 4.13
CA LEU A 469 -7.76 -12.63 3.63
C LEU A 469 -7.88 -12.62 2.11
N ILE A 470 -8.31 -11.51 1.51
CA ILE A 470 -8.42 -11.36 0.06
C ILE A 470 -7.05 -11.49 -0.60
N ASP A 471 -6.01 -10.89 -0.03
CA ASP A 471 -4.64 -11.00 -0.53
C ASP A 471 -4.14 -12.45 -0.50
N ALA A 472 -4.36 -13.17 0.60
CA ALA A 472 -4.02 -14.58 0.71
C ALA A 472 -4.78 -15.46 -0.30
N LEU A 473 -6.07 -15.19 -0.51
CA LEU A 473 -6.87 -15.87 -1.53
C LEU A 473 -6.38 -15.57 -2.94
N SER A 474 -6.00 -14.33 -3.23
CA SER A 474 -5.45 -13.94 -4.55
C SER A 474 -4.17 -14.71 -4.88
N VAL A 475 -3.26 -14.86 -3.91
CA VAL A 475 -2.02 -15.65 -4.07
C VAL A 475 -2.31 -17.13 -4.25
N LEU A 476 -3.25 -17.69 -3.49
CA LEU A 476 -3.69 -19.08 -3.67
C LEU A 476 -4.28 -19.32 -5.06
N THR A 477 -5.13 -18.41 -5.54
CA THR A 477 -5.72 -18.49 -6.87
C THR A 477 -4.64 -18.43 -7.94
N GLN A 478 -3.70 -17.48 -7.85
CA GLN A 478 -2.57 -17.38 -8.79
C GLN A 478 -1.68 -18.65 -8.77
N THR A 479 -1.46 -19.21 -7.58
CA THR A 479 -0.69 -20.45 -7.39
C THR A 479 -1.39 -21.65 -8.05
N ALA A 480 -2.71 -21.73 -7.91
CA ALA A 480 -3.53 -22.73 -8.57
C ALA A 480 -3.58 -22.53 -10.10
N GLU A 481 -3.73 -21.30 -10.59
CA GLU A 481 -3.74 -20.99 -12.03
C GLU A 481 -2.43 -21.34 -12.73
N THR A 482 -1.30 -21.08 -12.08
CA THR A 482 0.04 -21.40 -12.60
C THR A 482 0.39 -22.88 -12.52
N GLY A 483 -0.44 -23.71 -11.88
CA GLY A 483 -0.20 -25.14 -11.66
C GLY A 483 0.92 -25.43 -10.65
N ASN A 484 1.39 -24.40 -9.92
CA ASN A 484 2.43 -24.57 -8.90
C ASN A 484 1.82 -25.08 -7.58
N MET A 485 1.43 -26.36 -7.54
CA MET A 485 0.77 -26.93 -6.35
C MET A 485 1.70 -27.08 -5.12
N ARG A 486 2.98 -26.73 -5.23
CA ARG A 486 3.95 -26.87 -4.13
C ARG A 486 3.69 -25.77 -3.08
N GLY A 487 3.33 -26.18 -1.87
CA GLY A 487 3.05 -25.25 -0.77
C GLY A 487 1.61 -24.71 -0.75
N LEU A 488 0.75 -25.10 -1.70
CA LEU A 488 -0.66 -24.71 -1.69
C LEU A 488 -1.39 -25.20 -0.43
N GLN A 489 -1.07 -26.43 0.02
CA GLN A 489 -1.60 -26.98 1.26
C GLN A 489 -1.15 -26.18 2.49
N ASP A 490 0.14 -25.81 2.56
CA ASP A 490 0.66 -25.01 3.68
C ASP A 490 0.01 -23.62 3.73
N LEU A 491 -0.14 -22.96 2.58
CA LEU A 491 -0.84 -21.68 2.46
C LEU A 491 -2.31 -21.81 2.86
N TRP A 492 -2.99 -22.88 2.44
CA TRP A 492 -4.38 -23.14 2.80
C TRP A 492 -4.56 -23.37 4.30
N VAL A 493 -3.70 -24.19 4.93
CA VAL A 493 -3.71 -24.46 6.38
C VAL A 493 -3.51 -23.15 7.17
N ASN A 494 -2.59 -22.30 6.73
CA ASN A 494 -2.36 -20.99 7.36
C ASN A 494 -3.55 -20.03 7.20
N LEU A 495 -4.36 -20.21 6.14
CA LEU A 495 -5.53 -19.38 5.86
C LEU A 495 -6.78 -19.83 6.61
N GLN A 496 -6.89 -21.11 6.98
CA GLN A 496 -8.06 -21.66 7.66
C GLN A 496 -8.56 -20.86 8.88
N PRO A 497 -7.70 -20.35 9.78
CA PRO A 497 -8.15 -19.54 10.92
C PRO A 497 -8.91 -18.29 10.48
N GLN A 498 -8.48 -17.64 9.40
CA GLN A 498 -9.08 -16.41 8.87
C GLN A 498 -10.39 -16.71 8.14
N LEU A 499 -10.50 -17.85 7.44
CA LEU A 499 -11.72 -18.28 6.76
C LEU A 499 -12.90 -18.53 7.70
N LYS A 500 -12.66 -18.86 8.98
CA LYS A 500 -13.73 -19.02 9.97
C LYS A 500 -14.57 -17.76 10.14
N VAL A 501 -13.98 -16.58 9.92
CA VAL A 501 -14.67 -15.29 9.99
C VAL A 501 -15.81 -15.21 8.96
N LEU A 502 -15.66 -15.82 7.78
CA LEU A 502 -16.69 -15.83 6.71
C LEU A 502 -17.96 -16.59 7.10
N LYS A 503 -17.88 -17.55 8.03
CA LYS A 503 -19.02 -18.32 8.53
C LYS A 503 -19.74 -17.62 9.69
N SER A 504 -19.08 -16.66 10.35
CA SER A 504 -19.68 -15.92 11.47
C SER A 504 -20.81 -14.99 10.98
N ARG A 505 -21.93 -14.94 11.71
CA ARG A 505 -23.10 -14.07 11.43
C ARG A 505 -23.27 -12.95 12.47
N GLY A 506 -22.26 -12.68 13.28
CA GLY A 506 -22.32 -11.77 14.43
C GLY A 506 -21.45 -10.51 14.30
N THR A 507 -21.13 -9.88 15.43
CA THR A 507 -20.28 -8.67 15.52
C THR A 507 -18.86 -8.88 15.01
N ALA A 508 -18.38 -10.12 14.90
CA ALA A 508 -17.10 -10.47 14.28
C ALA A 508 -17.17 -10.60 12.74
N ALA A 509 -18.33 -10.40 12.12
CA ALA A 509 -18.47 -10.55 10.67
C ALA A 509 -17.77 -9.41 9.93
N LEU A 510 -17.10 -9.77 8.82
CA LEU A 510 -16.54 -8.84 7.84
C LEU A 510 -17.62 -7.91 7.28
N VAL A 511 -17.20 -6.74 6.80
CA VAL A 511 -18.06 -5.83 6.04
C VAL A 511 -18.68 -6.60 4.85
N PRO A 512 -19.98 -6.42 4.55
CA PRO A 512 -20.68 -7.21 3.54
C PRO A 512 -19.98 -7.24 2.18
N GLU A 513 -19.41 -6.11 1.74
CA GLU A 513 -18.67 -6.01 0.48
C GLU A 513 -17.39 -6.85 0.49
N THR A 514 -16.57 -6.67 1.52
CA THR A 514 -15.34 -7.43 1.75
C THR A 514 -15.62 -8.93 1.86
N ARG A 515 -16.71 -9.31 2.53
CA ARG A 515 -17.18 -10.69 2.60
C ARG A 515 -17.53 -11.24 1.22
N ARG A 516 -18.29 -10.49 0.42
CA ARG A 516 -18.66 -10.89 -0.93
C ARG A 516 -17.43 -11.05 -1.82
N GLN A 517 -16.45 -10.15 -1.70
CA GLN A 517 -15.19 -10.22 -2.43
C GLN A 517 -14.35 -11.44 -2.03
N ALA A 518 -14.27 -11.77 -0.74
CA ALA A 518 -13.60 -12.99 -0.28
C ALA A 518 -14.29 -14.26 -0.79
N LEU A 519 -15.63 -14.30 -0.79
CA LEU A 519 -16.40 -15.42 -1.36
C LEU A 519 -16.18 -15.57 -2.88
N ALA A 520 -16.17 -14.45 -3.62
CA ALA A 520 -15.86 -14.46 -5.05
C ALA A 520 -14.43 -14.94 -5.32
N SER A 521 -13.46 -14.55 -4.49
CA SER A 521 -12.08 -15.03 -4.60
C SER A 521 -11.96 -16.53 -4.32
N LEU A 522 -12.74 -17.07 -3.37
CA LEU A 522 -12.86 -18.52 -3.13
C LEU A 522 -13.51 -19.26 -4.31
N GLU A 523 -14.50 -18.66 -4.95
CA GLU A 523 -15.13 -19.23 -6.16
C GLU A 523 -14.10 -19.32 -7.30
N MET A 524 -13.32 -18.26 -7.53
CA MET A 524 -12.24 -18.25 -8.51
C MET A 524 -11.14 -19.29 -8.19
N LEU A 525 -10.79 -19.45 -6.91
CA LEU A 525 -9.87 -20.51 -6.47
C LEU A 525 -10.42 -21.91 -6.79
N ALA A 526 -11.69 -22.17 -6.48
CA ALA A 526 -12.33 -23.46 -6.76
C ALA A 526 -12.35 -23.77 -8.26
N LEU A 527 -12.71 -22.79 -9.10
CA LEU A 527 -12.68 -22.91 -10.55
C LEU A 527 -11.26 -23.21 -11.07
N SER A 528 -10.26 -22.51 -10.53
CA SER A 528 -8.86 -22.71 -10.89
C SER A 528 -8.37 -24.12 -10.53
N LEU A 529 -8.71 -24.62 -9.34
CA LEU A 529 -8.37 -25.98 -8.90
C LEU A 529 -9.05 -27.05 -9.76
N LYS A 530 -10.36 -26.88 -10.05
CA LYS A 530 -11.12 -27.79 -10.92
C LYS A 530 -10.50 -27.88 -12.32
N LYS A 531 -10.09 -26.73 -12.88
CA LYS A 531 -9.40 -26.69 -14.17
C LYS A 531 -8.07 -27.45 -14.15
N GLN A 532 -7.28 -27.37 -13.07
CA GLN A 532 -6.04 -28.14 -12.94
C GLN A 532 -6.30 -29.65 -12.84
N GLU A 533 -7.36 -30.04 -12.13
CA GLU A 533 -7.82 -31.43 -12.08
C GLU A 533 -8.23 -31.95 -13.48
N GLU A 534 -9.02 -31.18 -14.24
CA GLU A 534 -9.40 -31.53 -15.61
C GLU A 534 -8.20 -31.67 -16.57
N MET A 535 -7.13 -30.90 -16.33
CA MET A 535 -5.87 -31.01 -17.08
C MET A 535 -5.00 -32.21 -16.65
N GLY A 536 -5.50 -33.09 -15.78
CA GLY A 536 -4.80 -34.31 -15.37
C GLY A 536 -3.66 -34.08 -14.39
N GLN A 537 -3.60 -32.91 -13.74
CA GLN A 537 -2.65 -32.62 -12.66
C GLN A 537 -3.15 -33.11 -11.28
N THR A 538 -4.12 -34.03 -11.28
CA THR A 538 -4.87 -34.58 -10.13
C THR A 538 -4.01 -35.23 -9.05
N GLN A 539 -2.81 -35.73 -9.37
CA GLN A 539 -1.96 -36.41 -8.37
C GLN A 539 -1.45 -35.50 -7.24
N LYS A 540 -1.74 -34.19 -7.26
CA LYS A 540 -1.21 -33.21 -6.30
C LYS A 540 -2.25 -32.40 -5.53
N ILE A 541 -3.55 -32.59 -5.78
CA ILE A 541 -4.59 -31.82 -5.08
C ILE A 541 -5.22 -32.71 -4.01
N ASP A 542 -5.06 -32.33 -2.74
CA ASP A 542 -5.72 -33.03 -1.64
C ASP A 542 -7.24 -32.83 -1.77
N PRO A 543 -8.04 -33.90 -1.95
CA PRO A 543 -9.49 -33.81 -2.08
C PRO A 543 -10.16 -33.13 -0.87
N LEU A 544 -9.49 -33.11 0.29
CA LEU A 544 -9.96 -32.39 1.47
C LEU A 544 -10.05 -30.88 1.23
N ILE A 545 -9.12 -30.29 0.49
CA ILE A 545 -9.12 -28.84 0.22
C ILE A 545 -10.36 -28.46 -0.59
N PHE A 546 -10.71 -29.24 -1.61
CA PHE A 546 -11.91 -29.01 -2.41
C PHE A 546 -13.20 -29.16 -1.58
N ALA A 547 -13.27 -30.17 -0.73
CA ALA A 547 -14.40 -30.38 0.18
C ALA A 547 -14.54 -29.22 1.18
N GLU A 548 -13.44 -28.67 1.67
CA GLU A 548 -13.47 -27.51 2.56
C GLU A 548 -13.88 -26.22 1.84
N ILE A 549 -13.34 -25.93 0.66
CA ILE A 549 -13.71 -24.75 -0.14
C ILE A 549 -15.20 -24.78 -0.49
N SER A 550 -15.71 -25.93 -0.95
CA SER A 550 -17.13 -26.08 -1.30
C SER A 550 -18.07 -25.84 -0.11
N SER A 551 -17.60 -26.00 1.14
CA SER A 551 -18.38 -25.64 2.33
C SER A 551 -18.61 -24.13 2.54
N TYR A 552 -17.86 -23.27 1.83
CA TYR A 552 -18.00 -21.82 1.85
C TYR A 552 -18.76 -21.27 0.65
N LEU A 553 -18.78 -22.02 -0.46
CA LEU A 553 -19.49 -21.62 -1.67
C LEU A 553 -20.99 -21.84 -1.48
N PRO A 554 -21.84 -21.01 -2.12
CA PRO A 554 -23.26 -21.33 -2.22
C PRO A 554 -23.40 -22.72 -2.85
N ALA A 555 -24.32 -23.54 -2.33
CA ALA A 555 -24.62 -24.83 -2.93
C ALA A 555 -24.82 -24.62 -4.44
N GLU A 556 -24.08 -25.35 -5.27
CA GLU A 556 -24.16 -25.23 -6.72
C GLU A 556 -25.63 -25.18 -7.11
N ALA A 557 -26.03 -24.08 -7.77
CA ALA A 557 -27.37 -23.99 -8.30
C ALA A 557 -27.58 -25.22 -9.17
N GLU A 558 -28.66 -25.97 -8.93
CA GLU A 558 -28.94 -27.21 -9.65
C GLU A 558 -28.67 -27.00 -11.15
N PRO A 559 -27.93 -27.93 -11.80
CA PRO A 559 -27.46 -27.75 -13.15
C PRO A 559 -28.62 -27.34 -14.05
N VAL A 560 -28.47 -26.18 -14.69
CA VAL A 560 -29.45 -25.63 -15.61
C VAL A 560 -29.63 -26.63 -16.74
N LEU A 561 -30.85 -27.14 -16.90
CA LEU A 561 -31.20 -28.11 -17.92
C LEU A 561 -30.83 -27.58 -19.32
N SER A 562 -30.23 -28.46 -20.13
CA SER A 562 -29.96 -28.15 -21.53
C SER A 562 -31.28 -27.86 -22.27
N GLU A 563 -31.23 -27.17 -23.41
CA GLU A 563 -32.46 -26.87 -24.15
C GLU A 563 -33.20 -28.13 -24.60
N SER A 564 -32.47 -29.20 -24.96
CA SER A 564 -33.06 -30.51 -25.27
C SER A 564 -33.75 -31.12 -24.05
N ASP A 565 -33.17 -30.99 -22.86
CA ASP A 565 -33.75 -31.54 -21.64
C ASP A 565 -35.00 -30.77 -21.20
N VAL A 566 -35.00 -29.44 -21.36
CA VAL A 566 -36.19 -28.61 -21.13
C VAL A 566 -37.31 -29.02 -22.08
N LEU A 567 -37.01 -29.24 -23.37
CA LEU A 567 -38.01 -29.69 -24.34
C LEU A 567 -38.51 -31.11 -24.03
N ALA A 568 -37.63 -32.03 -23.63
CA ALA A 568 -38.00 -33.38 -23.23
C ALA A 568 -38.89 -33.37 -21.97
N MET A 569 -38.58 -32.53 -20.99
CA MET A 569 -39.39 -32.35 -19.78
C MET A 569 -40.77 -31.77 -20.11
N VAL A 570 -40.83 -30.73 -20.96
CA VAL A 570 -42.09 -30.14 -21.44
C VAL A 570 -42.94 -31.15 -22.20
N ALA A 571 -42.32 -31.97 -23.07
CA ALA A 571 -42.99 -33.04 -23.79
C ALA A 571 -43.54 -34.11 -22.82
N GLY A 572 -42.77 -34.49 -21.81
CA GLY A 572 -43.20 -35.43 -20.77
C GLY A 572 -44.38 -34.91 -19.95
N ILE A 573 -44.35 -33.64 -19.54
CA ILE A 573 -45.48 -32.99 -18.85
C ILE A 573 -46.74 -33.01 -19.73
N LYS A 574 -46.61 -32.60 -21.00
CA LYS A 574 -47.71 -32.63 -21.95
C LYS A 574 -48.29 -34.03 -22.09
N GLN A 575 -47.43 -35.04 -22.25
CA GLN A 575 -47.87 -36.43 -22.38
C GLN A 575 -48.67 -36.86 -21.15
N ARG A 576 -48.17 -36.62 -19.93
CA ARG A 576 -48.85 -37.00 -18.67
C ARG A 576 -50.21 -36.32 -18.50
N ILE A 577 -50.33 -35.04 -18.86
CA ILE A 577 -51.62 -34.32 -18.82
C ILE A 577 -52.64 -34.98 -19.74
N PHE A 578 -52.24 -35.31 -20.98
CA PHE A 578 -53.14 -35.83 -22.01
C PHE A 578 -53.34 -37.36 -21.98
N VAL A 579 -52.77 -38.08 -21.01
CA VAL A 579 -53.16 -39.47 -20.70
C VAL A 579 -54.65 -39.53 -20.31
N TYR A 580 -55.16 -38.47 -19.66
CA TYR A 580 -56.55 -38.42 -19.22
C TYR A 580 -57.48 -37.86 -20.29
N HIS A 581 -58.68 -38.44 -20.42
CA HIS A 581 -59.70 -38.00 -21.38
C HIS A 581 -60.67 -36.94 -20.81
N LEU A 582 -60.90 -36.94 -19.50
CA LEU A 582 -61.79 -36.01 -18.84
C LEU A 582 -61.09 -34.69 -18.51
N THR A 583 -61.76 -33.57 -18.81
CA THR A 583 -61.28 -32.19 -18.57
C THR A 583 -60.77 -31.99 -17.14
N GLN A 584 -61.52 -32.46 -16.15
CA GLN A 584 -61.18 -32.30 -14.73
C GLN A 584 -59.91 -33.07 -14.34
N SER A 585 -59.75 -34.28 -14.87
CA SER A 585 -58.56 -35.10 -14.61
C SER A 585 -57.30 -34.47 -15.21
N ARG A 586 -57.40 -33.87 -16.41
CA ARG A 586 -56.29 -33.14 -17.03
C ARG A 586 -55.91 -31.90 -16.22
N LEU A 587 -56.90 -31.16 -15.72
CA LEU A 587 -56.66 -30.00 -14.86
C LEU A 587 -55.97 -30.40 -13.56
N ASN A 588 -56.41 -31.49 -12.92
CA ASN A 588 -55.78 -32.00 -11.71
C ASN A 588 -54.33 -32.42 -11.96
N GLN A 589 -54.07 -33.15 -13.05
CA GLN A 589 -52.70 -33.52 -13.41
C GLN A 589 -51.85 -32.28 -13.70
N PHE A 590 -52.36 -31.31 -14.45
CA PHE A 590 -51.66 -30.07 -14.73
C PHE A 590 -51.31 -29.29 -13.45
N MET A 591 -52.23 -29.19 -12.49
CA MET A 591 -51.95 -28.56 -11.20
C MET A 591 -50.89 -29.32 -10.39
N GLN A 592 -50.88 -30.65 -10.47
CA GLN A 592 -49.85 -31.47 -9.84
C GLN A 592 -48.48 -31.22 -10.49
N GLU A 593 -48.38 -31.21 -11.82
CA GLU A 593 -47.13 -30.91 -12.53
C GLU A 593 -46.61 -29.50 -12.22
N LEU A 594 -47.49 -28.50 -12.14
CA LEU A 594 -47.11 -27.15 -11.73
C LEU A 594 -46.58 -27.11 -10.29
N LYS A 595 -47.17 -27.91 -9.39
CA LYS A 595 -46.71 -28.03 -8.02
C LYS A 595 -45.36 -28.74 -7.94
N ASP A 596 -45.14 -29.76 -8.76
CA ASP A 596 -43.86 -30.49 -8.83
C ASP A 596 -42.75 -29.65 -9.47
N LEU A 597 -43.11 -28.70 -10.34
CA LEU A 597 -42.19 -27.71 -10.90
C LEU A 597 -41.83 -26.57 -9.94
N ASN A 598 -42.57 -26.38 -8.83
CA ASN A 598 -42.27 -25.31 -7.89
C ASN A 598 -40.93 -25.56 -7.20
N GLY A 599 -40.03 -24.58 -7.27
CA GLY A 599 -38.69 -24.66 -6.68
C GLY A 599 -37.64 -25.22 -7.64
N HIS A 600 -38.01 -25.70 -8.82
CA HIS A 600 -37.05 -26.15 -9.83
C HIS A 600 -36.26 -24.95 -10.40
N ALA A 601 -34.94 -25.07 -10.56
CA ALA A 601 -34.08 -24.00 -11.09
C ALA A 601 -34.57 -23.41 -12.43
N ASP A 602 -34.97 -24.27 -13.38
CA ASP A 602 -35.50 -23.92 -14.70
C ASP A 602 -37.01 -23.68 -14.78
N GLN A 603 -37.73 -23.55 -13.66
CA GLN A 603 -39.19 -23.39 -13.64
C GLN A 603 -39.67 -22.33 -14.65
N GLY A 604 -39.03 -21.16 -14.70
CA GLY A 604 -39.40 -20.09 -15.63
C GLY A 604 -39.11 -20.38 -17.11
N ARG A 605 -38.11 -21.21 -17.44
CA ARG A 605 -37.83 -21.66 -18.82
C ARG A 605 -38.83 -22.73 -19.26
N ILE A 606 -39.09 -23.69 -18.38
CA ILE A 606 -40.07 -24.77 -18.59
C ILE A 606 -41.47 -24.18 -18.80
N LEU A 607 -41.93 -23.27 -17.92
CA LEU A 607 -43.26 -22.64 -18.04
C LEU A 607 -43.42 -21.87 -19.36
N ARG A 608 -42.39 -21.11 -19.79
CA ARG A 608 -42.43 -20.39 -21.08
C ARG A 608 -42.55 -21.33 -22.27
N ARG A 609 -41.89 -22.49 -22.25
CA ARG A 609 -42.02 -23.49 -23.31
C ARG A 609 -43.36 -24.24 -23.23
N LEU A 610 -43.82 -24.54 -22.02
CA LEU A 610 -45.11 -25.17 -21.74
C LEU A 610 -46.28 -24.31 -22.25
N TYR A 611 -46.20 -22.98 -22.12
CA TYR A 611 -47.18 -22.02 -22.64
C TYR A 611 -47.46 -22.22 -24.14
N PHE A 612 -46.41 -22.43 -24.94
CA PHE A 612 -46.55 -22.67 -26.38
C PHE A 612 -46.87 -24.14 -26.73
N ALA A 613 -46.53 -25.08 -25.86
CA ALA A 613 -46.69 -26.51 -26.14
C ALA A 613 -48.09 -27.06 -25.85
N LEU A 614 -48.83 -26.42 -24.93
CA LEU A 614 -50.18 -26.83 -24.53
C LEU A 614 -51.27 -26.19 -25.42
N PRO A 615 -52.30 -26.94 -25.83
CA PRO A 615 -53.37 -26.43 -26.68
C PRO A 615 -54.35 -25.52 -25.92
N GLY A 616 -54.97 -24.57 -26.63
CA GLY A 616 -56.02 -23.67 -26.12
C GLY A 616 -57.41 -24.32 -26.01
N GLY A 617 -57.49 -25.56 -25.51
CA GLY A 617 -58.74 -26.30 -25.31
C GLY A 617 -59.63 -25.71 -24.20
N PRO A 618 -60.78 -26.35 -23.88
CA PRO A 618 -61.71 -25.88 -22.85
C PRO A 618 -61.08 -25.71 -21.45
N GLU A 619 -59.93 -26.34 -21.21
CA GLU A 619 -59.13 -26.23 -19.98
C GLU A 619 -58.39 -24.89 -19.83
N ASN A 620 -58.20 -24.14 -20.92
CA ASN A 620 -57.44 -22.88 -21.00
C ASN A 620 -56.03 -22.96 -20.38
N PHE A 621 -55.29 -24.03 -20.68
CA PHE A 621 -53.94 -24.24 -20.14
C PHE A 621 -52.97 -23.06 -20.37
N PRO A 622 -52.86 -22.45 -21.57
CA PRO A 622 -51.91 -21.36 -21.80
C PRO A 622 -52.10 -20.18 -20.85
N GLU A 623 -53.34 -19.78 -20.58
CA GLU A 623 -53.62 -18.67 -19.66
C GLU A 623 -53.26 -19.02 -18.21
N ARG A 624 -53.47 -20.26 -17.78
CA ARG A 624 -53.05 -20.72 -16.44
C ARG A 624 -51.53 -20.74 -16.30
N VAL A 625 -50.82 -21.20 -17.33
CA VAL A 625 -49.35 -21.15 -17.36
C VAL A 625 -48.86 -19.70 -17.31
N ARG A 626 -49.51 -18.78 -18.04
CA ARG A 626 -49.19 -17.36 -18.03
C ARG A 626 -49.36 -16.74 -16.64
N GLN A 627 -50.42 -17.09 -15.92
CA GLN A 627 -50.63 -16.65 -14.53
C GLN A 627 -49.50 -17.10 -13.61
N GLU A 628 -49.04 -18.35 -13.73
CA GLU A 628 -47.91 -18.85 -12.95
C GLU A 628 -46.57 -18.21 -13.34
N ILE A 629 -46.34 -17.89 -14.62
CA ILE A 629 -45.16 -17.12 -15.05
C ILE A 629 -45.16 -15.74 -14.37
N ILE A 630 -46.31 -15.06 -14.35
CA ILE A 630 -46.45 -13.75 -13.69
C ILE A 630 -46.19 -13.88 -12.19
N ARG A 631 -46.82 -14.87 -11.53
CA ARG A 631 -46.63 -15.14 -10.10
C ARG A 631 -45.17 -15.40 -9.74
N LEU A 632 -44.47 -16.23 -10.53
CA LEU A 632 -43.04 -16.50 -10.36
C LEU A 632 -42.20 -15.22 -10.53
N GLY A 633 -42.58 -14.36 -11.48
CA GLY A 633 -41.96 -13.04 -11.67
C GLY A 633 -42.05 -12.16 -10.41
N TRP A 634 -43.24 -12.09 -9.80
CA TRP A 634 -43.44 -11.35 -8.55
C TRP A 634 -42.67 -11.95 -7.37
N GLN A 635 -42.64 -13.28 -7.24
CA GLN A 635 -41.88 -13.94 -6.17
C GLN A 635 -40.38 -13.65 -6.28
N LYS A 636 -39.81 -13.73 -7.48
CA LYS A 636 -38.38 -13.41 -7.70
C LYS A 636 -38.09 -11.93 -7.42
N ALA A 637 -38.97 -11.03 -7.84
CA ALA A 637 -38.84 -9.60 -7.55
C ALA A 637 -38.94 -9.28 -6.05
N SER A 638 -39.60 -10.11 -5.24
CA SER A 638 -39.68 -9.94 -3.77
C SER A 638 -38.50 -10.54 -2.99
N GLN A 639 -37.73 -11.43 -3.63
CA GLN A 639 -36.55 -12.07 -3.03
C GLN A 639 -35.24 -11.35 -3.38
N GLN A 640 -35.29 -10.51 -4.42
CA GLN A 640 -34.26 -9.54 -4.76
C GLN A 640 -34.49 -8.26 -3.97
#